data_AF-A0A4D6N9I5-F1
#
_entry.id   AF-A0A4D6N9I5-F1
#
_cell.length_a   1.000
_cell.length_b   1.000
_cell.length_c   1.000
_cell.angle_alpha   90.00
_cell.angle_beta   90.00
_cell.angle_gamma   90.00
#
_symmetry.space_group_name_H-M   'P 1'
#
loop_
_entity.id
_entity.type
_entity.pdbx_description
1 polymer ?
#
loop_
_entity_poly.entity_id
_entity_poly.type
_entity_poly.pdbx_seq_one_letter_code
_entity_poly.pdbx_strand_id
1 'polypeptide(L)'
;MESFQKQIKTQILIKFIIVCSSFFAISICVSVLLLAKTKIVEPSYSPQQVSQSDLTTVDHLVFGIASTGASWSWRKQYIKLWWNTTPNKTMRGCVFVDTLPNENVNNDASLPPLCVSQDTSKFLYTYVGGLRSAIRLTRIVKEIVALNHSGVRWYVFGDDDTIFFPHNLLKTLSKYDHRLWYYVGSTSEIYDATQVFGFEMAFGGGGFAISSSLAQVLAKVLDSCIQRYPHLYGSDARVYSCITELGVGLTHEPGFHQVDLRGNIFGLLASHPLTPLLSLHHPDHTDPIFPNMSTEKSLQHLFEAVHVDSERILQQTVCYEKKLSWTISVSWGYAVQVFQNNMLLPEVVRVEKTFRQWLPGNVLKGIYNFNTRELHPDPCKRSTIFYLDEVSSAKDGSISSYKKNFQDCSYNSSMSKLEVIKVMTNKLNLDNKQMKKKIITLYMSTSIMDNSLKKVLDINIYRTKQGIVCRYPSLHSPIKTKPTLMKFILVFSSFCAISLCVSMLLLATPKIIDVHSSPQDVYEPTTVDQLVFGIASSGNSWPKRKEYSRMWWNSNPNKTMRGCVFVDSLPNENVNNDASLPPLCVSEDTSQFLYTYKHGGLRSAIRVARVVKETVALKHSGVRWYVFGDDDTIFFPHNLVKTLSKYDHRLWYYVGSYSEIYEGTQVFGFGMAFGGGGFAISSSLAQVLAKVLDSCIQRYPHLYGSDARVYSCITELGVGLTLEPGFHQVDLRGNIFGLLASHPLTPLLSLHHPDHTDPIFPNMSTKKSLQHLFEAVHVDSERILQQTVCYEKKLSWTISVSWGYAVQVFQNNMVLPEVVRVEKTFRQWKEGNVLLGTYTFNTRELHPDPCKRSTIFYLDKVSSGKDGITSTYRKHSENCTYKGPMQKLSVIKVVTNKLYIDNKQLQTPRRHCCDVLPSNAGDLMEVAIRECRYEELIYMH
;
A
#
# COMPACT_ATOMS: atom_id res chain seq x y z
N MET A 1 20.50 14.59 -77.29
CA MET A 1 20.45 13.25 -76.65
C MET A 1 20.07 13.29 -75.17
N GLU A 2 20.53 14.25 -74.36
CA GLU A 2 20.16 14.33 -72.93
C GLU A 2 18.68 14.65 -72.65
N SER A 3 18.05 15.49 -73.49
CA SER A 3 16.60 15.78 -73.38
C SER A 3 15.73 14.54 -73.59
N PHE A 4 16.11 13.67 -74.53
CA PHE A 4 15.39 12.42 -74.84
C PHE A 4 15.52 11.38 -73.72
N GLN A 5 16.71 11.26 -73.08
CA GLN A 5 16.89 10.39 -71.92
C GLN A 5 16.13 10.86 -70.68
N LYS A 6 16.01 12.18 -70.47
CA LYS A 6 15.26 12.74 -69.33
C LYS A 6 13.75 12.47 -69.50
N GLN A 7 13.24 12.61 -70.72
CA GLN A 7 11.83 12.35 -71.03
C GLN A 7 11.47 10.86 -70.89
N ILE A 8 12.36 9.95 -71.30
CA ILE A 8 12.19 8.50 -71.10
C ILE A 8 12.23 8.12 -69.61
N LYS A 9 13.16 8.67 -68.82
CA LYS A 9 13.23 8.42 -67.37
C LYS A 9 11.99 8.93 -66.63
N THR A 10 11.45 10.09 -67.01
CA THR A 10 10.21 10.62 -66.43
C THR A 10 9.00 9.78 -66.83
N GLN A 11 8.91 9.33 -68.09
CA GLN A 11 7.86 8.42 -68.56
C GLN A 11 7.90 7.06 -67.83
N ILE A 12 9.08 6.50 -67.62
CA ILE A 12 9.26 5.23 -66.89
C ILE A 12 8.88 5.41 -65.41
N LEU A 13 9.28 6.51 -64.78
CA LEU A 13 8.94 6.80 -63.38
C LEU A 13 7.43 6.99 -63.19
N ILE A 14 6.77 7.70 -64.12
CA ILE A 14 5.31 7.89 -64.08
C ILE A 14 4.59 6.56 -64.28
N LYS A 15 5.02 5.73 -65.25
CA LYS A 15 4.46 4.38 -65.43
C LYS A 15 4.68 3.50 -64.21
N PHE A 16 5.83 3.58 -63.56
CA PHE A 16 6.14 2.82 -62.35
C PHE A 16 5.26 3.26 -61.16
N ILE A 17 5.06 4.58 -60.99
CA ILE A 17 4.16 5.13 -59.96
C ILE A 17 2.72 4.68 -60.22
N ILE A 18 2.25 4.75 -61.46
CA ILE A 18 0.89 4.32 -61.82
C ILE A 18 0.71 2.83 -61.52
N VAL A 19 1.67 1.97 -61.89
CA VAL A 19 1.61 0.53 -61.61
C VAL A 19 1.61 0.25 -60.10
N CYS A 20 2.50 0.88 -59.32
CA CYS A 20 2.51 0.73 -57.86
C CYS A 20 1.22 1.24 -57.21
N SER A 21 0.65 2.34 -57.70
CA SER A 21 -0.63 2.88 -57.21
C SER A 21 -1.78 1.90 -57.50
N SER A 22 -1.75 1.26 -58.67
CA SER A 22 -2.72 0.25 -59.08
C SER A 22 -2.66 -0.98 -58.18
N PHE A 23 -1.45 -1.50 -57.91
CA PHE A 23 -1.25 -2.63 -57.00
C PHE A 23 -1.64 -2.31 -55.55
N PHE A 24 -1.40 -1.08 -55.09
CA PHE A 24 -1.83 -0.64 -53.76
C PHE A 24 -3.35 -0.55 -53.66
N ALA A 25 -4.02 -0.02 -54.68
CA ALA A 25 -5.48 0.03 -54.75
C ALA A 25 -6.10 -1.38 -54.81
N ILE A 26 -5.49 -2.31 -55.55
CA ILE A 26 -5.92 -3.72 -55.60
C ILE A 26 -5.71 -4.39 -54.25
N SER A 27 -4.57 -4.16 -53.57
CA SER A 27 -4.32 -4.69 -52.23
C SER A 27 -5.35 -4.19 -51.20
N ILE A 28 -5.71 -2.90 -51.25
CA ILE A 28 -6.78 -2.35 -50.42
C ILE A 28 -8.12 -2.98 -50.77
N CYS A 29 -8.47 -3.12 -52.06
CA CYS A 29 -9.72 -3.76 -52.47
C CYS A 29 -9.79 -5.22 -52.03
N VAL A 30 -8.70 -5.99 -52.14
CA VAL A 30 -8.62 -7.39 -51.69
C VAL A 30 -8.71 -7.47 -50.16
N SER A 31 -8.08 -6.54 -49.43
CA SER A 31 -8.18 -6.46 -47.97
C SER A 31 -9.60 -6.10 -47.51
N VAL A 32 -10.27 -5.18 -48.21
CA VAL A 32 -11.67 -4.81 -47.95
C VAL A 32 -12.63 -5.95 -48.34
N LEU A 33 -12.36 -6.66 -49.43
CA LEU A 33 -13.12 -7.86 -49.83
C LEU A 33 -12.92 -9.04 -48.87
N LEU A 34 -11.72 -9.18 -48.29
CA LEU A 34 -11.43 -10.15 -47.23
C LEU A 34 -12.15 -9.77 -45.92
N LEU A 35 -12.16 -8.49 -45.54
CA LEU A 35 -12.96 -7.96 -44.42
C LEU A 35 -14.47 -8.11 -44.65
N ALA A 36 -14.93 -8.01 -45.91
CA ALA A 36 -16.33 -8.19 -46.28
C ALA A 36 -16.74 -9.67 -46.39
N LYS A 37 -15.80 -10.59 -46.66
CA LYS A 37 -16.04 -12.05 -46.71
C LYS A 37 -15.79 -12.77 -45.39
N THR A 38 -15.08 -12.16 -44.44
CA THR A 38 -15.20 -12.58 -43.04
C THR A 38 -16.62 -12.24 -42.61
N LYS A 39 -17.51 -13.25 -42.60
CA LYS A 39 -18.68 -13.22 -41.74
C LYS A 39 -18.14 -12.99 -40.33
N ILE A 40 -18.13 -11.74 -39.90
CA ILE A 40 -18.25 -11.42 -38.49
C ILE A 40 -19.65 -11.93 -38.17
N VAL A 41 -19.72 -13.19 -37.75
CA VAL A 41 -20.76 -13.57 -36.81
C VAL A 41 -20.47 -12.64 -35.65
N GLU A 42 -21.17 -11.50 -35.59
CA GLU A 42 -21.32 -10.83 -34.32
C GLU A 42 -21.82 -11.94 -33.41
N PRO A 43 -21.03 -12.39 -32.42
CA PRO A 43 -21.64 -13.20 -31.43
C PRO A 43 -22.73 -12.27 -30.89
N SER A 44 -23.99 -12.66 -31.05
CA SER A 44 -25.06 -12.21 -30.18
C SER A 44 -24.73 -12.75 -28.80
N TYR A 45 -23.64 -12.22 -28.25
CA TYR A 45 -23.21 -12.38 -26.90
C TYR A 45 -24.22 -11.51 -26.19
N SER A 46 -25.34 -12.12 -25.82
CA SER A 46 -25.90 -11.81 -24.51
C SER A 46 -24.70 -11.83 -23.59
N PRO A 47 -24.24 -10.68 -23.07
CA PRO A 47 -23.34 -10.74 -21.95
C PRO A 47 -24.05 -11.68 -20.98
N GLN A 48 -23.38 -12.69 -20.45
CA GLN A 48 -23.66 -12.94 -19.04
C GLN A 48 -23.28 -11.61 -18.40
N GLN A 49 -24.30 -10.74 -18.28
CA GLN A 49 -24.22 -9.54 -17.50
C GLN A 49 -23.63 -10.05 -16.19
N VAL A 50 -22.49 -9.50 -15.77
CA VAL A 50 -22.40 -9.14 -14.36
C VAL A 50 -23.67 -8.34 -14.19
N SER A 51 -24.70 -8.97 -13.61
CA SER A 51 -26.01 -8.34 -13.52
C SER A 51 -25.75 -6.97 -12.92
N GLN A 52 -26.41 -5.96 -13.43
CA GLN A 52 -26.26 -4.60 -12.89
C GLN A 52 -26.54 -4.58 -11.36
N SER A 53 -27.14 -5.65 -10.83
CA SER A 53 -27.33 -5.97 -9.41
C SER A 53 -26.06 -6.31 -8.60
N ASP A 54 -24.93 -6.66 -9.21
CA ASP A 54 -23.72 -7.08 -8.50
C ASP A 54 -22.73 -5.95 -8.21
N LEU A 55 -22.89 -4.77 -8.84
CA LEU A 55 -22.06 -3.61 -8.54
C LEU A 55 -22.45 -2.99 -7.18
N THR A 56 -21.45 -2.71 -6.34
CA THR A 56 -21.69 -1.95 -5.10
C THR A 56 -22.04 -0.52 -5.50
N THR A 57 -23.15 -0.02 -4.95
CA THR A 57 -23.68 1.33 -5.12
C THR A 57 -23.82 1.99 -3.75
N VAL A 58 -24.08 3.29 -3.71
CA VAL A 58 -24.28 4.01 -2.43
C VAL A 58 -25.43 3.42 -1.60
N ASP A 59 -26.45 2.84 -2.25
CA ASP A 59 -27.56 2.17 -1.56
C ASP A 59 -27.07 0.99 -0.72
N HIS A 60 -25.93 0.37 -1.05
CA HIS A 60 -25.37 -0.75 -0.30
C HIS A 60 -24.58 -0.31 0.95
N LEU A 61 -24.39 1.00 1.18
CA LEU A 61 -23.71 1.56 2.33
C LEU A 61 -24.73 1.99 3.39
N VAL A 62 -24.43 1.74 4.66
CA VAL A 62 -25.21 2.22 5.81
C VAL A 62 -24.31 2.93 6.79
N PHE A 63 -24.64 4.17 7.15
CA PHE A 63 -23.83 5.00 8.03
C PHE A 63 -24.34 4.97 9.47
N GLY A 64 -23.46 4.70 10.44
CA GLY A 64 -23.70 4.86 11.87
C GLY A 64 -22.83 5.99 12.41
N ILE A 65 -23.42 7.17 12.59
CA ILE A 65 -22.69 8.38 12.99
C ILE A 65 -22.86 8.62 14.49
N ALA A 66 -21.77 8.81 15.21
CA ALA A 66 -21.77 9.11 16.64
C ALA A 66 -22.00 10.61 16.89
N SER A 67 -22.95 10.96 17.75
CA SER A 67 -23.25 12.34 18.15
C SER A 67 -23.75 12.39 19.60
N THR A 68 -23.96 13.58 20.14
CA THR A 68 -24.82 13.82 21.31
C THR A 68 -25.92 14.81 20.96
N GLY A 69 -27.07 14.73 21.66
CA GLY A 69 -28.16 15.69 21.51
C GLY A 69 -27.70 17.13 21.82
N ALA A 70 -26.68 17.27 22.65
CA ALA A 70 -26.09 18.57 22.97
C ALA A 70 -25.34 19.19 21.79
N SER A 71 -24.55 18.43 21.03
CA SER A 71 -23.68 18.94 19.94
C SER A 71 -24.33 19.00 18.58
N TRP A 72 -25.42 18.24 18.40
CA TRP A 72 -26.02 18.04 17.09
C TRP A 72 -26.46 19.34 16.41
N SER A 73 -27.00 20.31 17.17
CA SER A 73 -27.59 21.53 16.60
C SER A 73 -26.59 22.35 15.77
N TRP A 74 -25.31 22.37 16.14
CA TRP A 74 -24.26 23.05 15.38
C TRP A 74 -23.46 22.11 14.47
N ARG A 75 -23.19 20.86 14.89
CA ARG A 75 -22.38 19.92 14.09
C ARG A 75 -23.11 19.34 12.87
N LYS A 76 -24.44 19.38 12.83
CA LYS A 76 -25.23 18.91 11.68
C LYS A 76 -24.82 19.55 10.34
N GLN A 77 -24.24 20.75 10.35
CA GLN A 77 -23.77 21.43 9.14
C GLN A 77 -22.66 20.65 8.41
N TYR A 78 -21.79 19.94 9.13
CA TYR A 78 -20.76 19.11 8.52
C TYR A 78 -21.35 17.90 7.79
N ILE A 79 -22.41 17.32 8.34
CA ILE A 79 -23.12 16.19 7.73
C ILE A 79 -23.86 16.63 6.45
N LYS A 80 -24.44 17.83 6.42
CA LYS A 80 -25.11 18.37 5.23
C LYS A 80 -24.20 18.50 4.01
N LEU A 81 -22.88 18.63 4.22
CA LEU A 81 -21.92 18.73 3.13
C LEU A 81 -21.90 17.48 2.25
N TRP A 82 -22.14 16.30 2.83
CA TRP A 82 -21.92 15.02 2.14
C TRP A 82 -23.13 14.09 2.14
N TRP A 83 -24.07 14.24 3.08
CA TRP A 83 -25.28 13.43 3.13
C TRP A 83 -26.22 13.72 1.95
N ASN A 84 -26.72 12.66 1.30
CA ASN A 84 -27.61 12.76 0.13
C ASN A 84 -27.08 13.62 -1.04
N THR A 85 -25.76 13.80 -1.14
CA THR A 85 -25.11 14.53 -2.25
C THR A 85 -25.01 13.73 -3.55
N THR A 86 -25.26 12.41 -3.49
CA THR A 86 -25.25 11.56 -4.68
C THR A 86 -26.55 11.75 -5.48
N PRO A 87 -26.49 12.19 -6.76
CA PRO A 87 -27.69 12.46 -7.53
C PRO A 87 -28.63 11.25 -7.63
N ASN A 88 -29.94 11.49 -7.43
CA ASN A 88 -31.01 10.49 -7.54
C ASN A 88 -30.86 9.26 -6.60
N LYS A 89 -30.15 9.40 -5.48
CA LYS A 89 -29.95 8.34 -4.50
C LYS A 89 -30.11 8.85 -3.07
N THR A 90 -30.77 8.05 -2.24
CA THR A 90 -30.95 8.35 -0.82
C THR A 90 -29.99 7.48 -0.01
N MET A 91 -29.08 8.13 0.71
CA MET A 91 -28.18 7.47 1.65
C MET A 91 -28.96 6.93 2.84
N ARG A 92 -28.42 5.88 3.47
CA ARG A 92 -29.09 5.14 4.55
C ARG A 92 -28.20 5.13 5.79
N GLY A 93 -28.80 5.22 6.96
CA GLY A 93 -28.06 5.31 8.21
C GLY A 93 -28.81 6.08 9.29
N CYS A 94 -28.11 6.32 10.39
CA CYS A 94 -28.58 7.06 11.55
C CYS A 94 -27.45 7.90 12.15
N VAL A 95 -27.81 9.03 12.75
CA VAL A 95 -26.98 9.70 13.75
C VAL A 95 -27.46 9.28 15.14
N PHE A 96 -26.57 8.63 15.89
CA PHE A 96 -26.84 8.09 17.20
C PHE A 96 -26.55 9.10 18.30
N VAL A 97 -27.60 9.57 18.96
CA VAL A 97 -27.56 10.53 20.06
C VAL A 97 -27.92 9.86 21.39
N ASP A 98 -27.46 10.44 22.48
CA ASP A 98 -27.84 10.07 23.86
C ASP A 98 -29.25 10.55 24.21
N THR A 99 -29.63 11.75 23.76
CA THR A 99 -30.97 12.31 23.88
C THR A 99 -31.32 13.09 22.61
N LEU A 100 -32.62 13.24 22.32
CA LEU A 100 -33.05 14.09 21.21
C LEU A 100 -32.78 15.57 21.55
N PRO A 101 -32.32 16.38 20.58
CA PRO A 101 -32.16 17.83 20.75
C PRO A 101 -33.54 18.50 20.96
N ASN A 102 -33.56 19.63 21.68
CA ASN A 102 -34.79 20.39 21.99
C ASN A 102 -35.42 21.13 20.78
N GLU A 103 -34.86 20.99 19.58
CA GLU A 103 -35.37 21.60 18.35
C GLU A 103 -36.34 20.63 17.62
N ASN A 104 -37.28 21.15 16.83
CA ASN A 104 -38.10 20.34 15.92
C ASN A 104 -37.23 19.86 14.74
N VAL A 105 -36.45 18.79 14.92
CA VAL A 105 -35.42 18.34 13.97
C VAL A 105 -35.94 17.43 12.84
N ASN A 106 -37.22 17.08 12.78
CA ASN A 106 -37.65 15.88 12.05
C ASN A 106 -37.95 15.99 10.54
N ASN A 107 -37.69 17.09 9.83
CA ASN A 107 -38.11 17.23 8.42
C ASN A 107 -37.04 17.77 7.42
N ASP A 108 -35.74 17.68 7.72
CA ASP A 108 -34.70 18.09 6.76
C ASP A 108 -34.15 16.88 5.98
N ALA A 109 -34.56 16.73 4.72
CA ALA A 109 -34.10 15.63 3.84
C ALA A 109 -32.60 15.68 3.50
N SER A 110 -31.91 16.79 3.81
CA SER A 110 -30.45 16.91 3.69
C SER A 110 -29.70 16.30 4.88
N LEU A 111 -30.41 15.77 5.89
CA LEU A 111 -29.83 15.16 7.07
C LEU A 111 -30.26 13.69 7.24
N PRO A 112 -29.42 12.86 7.87
CA PRO A 112 -29.80 11.52 8.30
C PRO A 112 -30.82 11.58 9.44
N PRO A 113 -31.62 10.51 9.64
CA PRO A 113 -32.49 10.42 10.81
C PRO A 113 -31.67 10.35 12.12
N LEU A 114 -32.24 10.89 13.20
CA LEU A 114 -31.71 10.74 14.55
C LEU A 114 -32.21 9.45 15.21
N CYS A 115 -31.30 8.71 15.83
CA CYS A 115 -31.57 7.45 16.50
C CYS A 115 -31.06 7.55 17.94
N VAL A 116 -31.91 7.30 18.94
CA VAL A 116 -31.51 7.39 20.35
C VAL A 116 -30.88 6.07 20.76
N SER A 117 -29.64 6.13 21.26
CA SER A 117 -28.94 4.93 21.68
C SER A 117 -29.61 4.24 22.86
N GLN A 118 -29.52 2.92 22.91
CA GLN A 118 -30.08 2.15 24.03
C GLN A 118 -29.28 2.35 25.32
N ASP A 119 -29.94 2.11 26.45
CA ASP A 119 -29.29 2.17 27.77
C ASP A 119 -28.07 1.23 27.86
N THR A 120 -26.99 1.76 28.42
CA THR A 120 -25.70 1.07 28.60
C THR A 120 -25.30 0.94 30.07
N SER A 121 -26.21 1.25 31.00
CA SER A 121 -25.98 1.20 32.46
C SER A 121 -25.44 -0.17 32.93
N LYS A 122 -25.87 -1.27 32.30
CA LYS A 122 -25.46 -2.65 32.61
C LYS A 122 -23.97 -2.96 32.38
N PHE A 123 -23.27 -2.17 31.58
CA PHE A 123 -21.86 -2.43 31.25
C PHE A 123 -20.93 -1.67 32.18
N LEU A 124 -19.95 -2.33 32.76
CA LEU A 124 -18.96 -1.67 33.63
C LEU A 124 -18.02 -0.78 32.81
N TYR A 125 -17.65 0.38 33.37
CA TYR A 125 -16.62 1.27 32.84
C TYR A 125 -15.63 1.61 33.97
N THR A 126 -14.39 1.14 33.87
CA THR A 126 -13.38 1.27 34.94
C THR A 126 -12.23 2.20 34.60
N TYR A 127 -12.17 2.74 33.37
CA TYR A 127 -11.08 3.65 33.00
C TYR A 127 -11.23 5.01 33.72
N VAL A 128 -10.22 5.39 34.49
CA VAL A 128 -10.20 6.64 35.26
C VAL A 128 -9.96 7.84 34.35
N GLY A 129 -10.82 8.85 34.42
CA GLY A 129 -10.69 10.11 33.67
C GLY A 129 -11.23 10.07 32.23
N GLY A 130 -11.78 8.95 31.76
CA GLY A 130 -12.47 8.87 30.48
C GLY A 130 -14.00 9.01 30.60
N LEU A 131 -14.69 9.17 29.48
CA LEU A 131 -16.14 9.35 29.45
C LEU A 131 -16.86 8.02 29.26
N ARG A 132 -17.81 7.71 30.13
CA ARG A 132 -18.65 6.51 30.06
C ARG A 132 -19.45 6.40 28.75
N SER A 133 -19.69 7.53 28.07
CA SER A 133 -20.31 7.57 26.74
C SER A 133 -19.58 6.71 25.70
N ALA A 134 -18.29 6.40 25.89
CA ALA A 134 -17.54 5.48 25.04
C ALA A 134 -18.21 4.09 24.91
N ILE A 135 -18.92 3.61 25.93
CA ILE A 135 -19.66 2.35 25.87
C ILE A 135 -20.86 2.46 24.93
N ARG A 136 -21.60 3.58 25.00
CA ARG A 136 -22.71 3.88 24.09
C ARG A 136 -22.21 3.94 22.66
N LEU A 137 -21.11 4.65 22.42
CA LEU A 137 -20.51 4.76 21.09
C LEU A 137 -20.08 3.40 20.52
N THR A 138 -19.49 2.54 21.36
CA THR A 138 -19.15 1.16 20.96
C THR A 138 -20.38 0.39 20.47
N ARG A 139 -21.53 0.55 21.16
CA ARG A 139 -22.77 -0.18 20.84
C ARG A 139 -23.47 0.28 19.56
N ILE A 140 -23.12 1.44 19.01
CA ILE A 140 -23.65 1.91 17.71
C ILE A 140 -23.47 0.82 16.63
N VAL A 141 -22.36 0.09 16.66
CA VAL A 141 -22.09 -1.04 15.74
C VAL A 141 -23.20 -2.09 15.78
N LYS A 142 -23.69 -2.46 16.97
CA LYS A 142 -24.78 -3.41 17.12
C LYS A 142 -26.14 -2.79 16.78
N GLU A 143 -26.36 -1.55 17.21
CA GLU A 143 -27.65 -0.87 17.05
C GLU A 143 -27.97 -0.57 15.58
N ILE A 144 -26.99 -0.16 14.77
CA ILE A 144 -27.20 0.10 13.34
C ILE A 144 -27.49 -1.19 12.55
N VAL A 145 -26.89 -2.32 12.96
CA VAL A 145 -27.19 -3.64 12.38
C VAL A 145 -28.62 -4.06 12.75
N ALA A 146 -29.06 -3.76 13.97
CA ALA A 146 -30.40 -4.09 14.44
C ALA A 146 -31.53 -3.34 13.71
N LEU A 147 -31.23 -2.22 13.02
CA LEU A 147 -32.19 -1.55 12.14
C LEU A 147 -32.53 -2.36 10.88
N ASN A 148 -31.77 -3.43 10.59
CA ASN A 148 -32.07 -4.44 9.58
C ASN A 148 -32.36 -3.85 8.18
N HIS A 149 -31.56 -2.87 7.75
CA HIS A 149 -31.59 -2.38 6.39
C HIS A 149 -31.36 -3.52 5.39
N SER A 150 -32.14 -3.57 4.30
CA SER A 150 -32.00 -4.61 3.28
C SER A 150 -30.79 -4.37 2.37
N GLY A 151 -30.17 -5.43 1.86
CA GLY A 151 -29.11 -5.34 0.86
C GLY A 151 -27.85 -4.58 1.29
N VAL A 152 -27.53 -4.53 2.58
CA VAL A 152 -26.31 -3.87 3.07
C VAL A 152 -25.09 -4.69 2.67
N ARG A 153 -24.05 -4.02 2.17
CA ARG A 153 -22.73 -4.61 1.93
C ARG A 153 -21.69 -4.08 2.90
N TRP A 154 -21.83 -2.81 3.32
CA TRP A 154 -20.89 -2.14 4.21
C TRP A 154 -21.62 -1.28 5.23
N TYR A 155 -21.16 -1.36 6.47
CA TYR A 155 -21.49 -0.42 7.52
C TYR A 155 -20.30 0.54 7.69
N VAL A 156 -20.57 1.84 7.66
CA VAL A 156 -19.57 2.91 7.77
C VAL A 156 -19.82 3.67 9.05
N PHE A 157 -18.78 3.90 9.84
CA PHE A 157 -18.84 4.57 11.14
C PHE A 157 -17.96 5.80 11.14
N GLY A 158 -18.39 6.83 11.84
CA GLY A 158 -17.66 8.08 12.06
C GLY A 158 -18.38 8.96 13.08
N ASP A 159 -17.80 10.11 13.37
CA ASP A 159 -18.35 11.10 14.31
C ASP A 159 -19.17 12.19 13.58
N ASP A 160 -19.93 12.99 14.33
CA ASP A 160 -20.71 14.12 13.82
C ASP A 160 -19.86 15.28 13.27
N ASP A 161 -18.55 15.26 13.50
CA ASP A 161 -17.52 16.12 12.90
C ASP A 161 -16.61 15.39 11.90
N THR A 162 -17.03 14.21 11.42
CA THR A 162 -16.39 13.49 10.30
C THR A 162 -17.05 13.85 8.97
N ILE A 163 -16.24 14.30 8.02
CA ILE A 163 -16.66 14.68 6.67
C ILE A 163 -16.28 13.55 5.73
N PHE A 164 -17.25 12.79 5.24
CA PHE A 164 -17.01 11.71 4.28
C PHE A 164 -17.03 12.20 2.83
N PHE A 165 -16.36 11.45 1.95
CA PHE A 165 -16.41 11.61 0.50
C PHE A 165 -17.08 10.38 -0.12
N PRO A 166 -18.43 10.31 -0.17
CA PRO A 166 -19.16 9.05 -0.39
C PRO A 166 -18.85 8.35 -1.72
N HIS A 167 -18.60 9.12 -2.79
CA HIS A 167 -18.22 8.54 -4.09
C HIS A 167 -16.86 7.84 -4.02
N ASN A 168 -15.86 8.47 -3.40
CA ASN A 168 -14.52 7.90 -3.20
C ASN A 168 -14.56 6.69 -2.27
N LEU A 169 -15.37 6.78 -1.19
CA LEU A 169 -15.61 5.68 -0.27
C LEU A 169 -16.24 4.48 -0.97
N LEU A 170 -17.30 4.71 -1.76
CA LEU A 170 -17.97 3.68 -2.54
C LEU A 170 -17.00 2.97 -3.50
N LYS A 171 -16.22 3.75 -4.25
CA LYS A 171 -15.21 3.21 -5.17
C LYS A 171 -14.22 2.36 -4.41
N THR A 172 -13.64 2.89 -3.34
CA THR A 172 -12.67 2.21 -2.48
C THR A 172 -13.20 0.88 -1.95
N LEU A 173 -14.40 0.88 -1.36
CA LEU A 173 -15.01 -0.34 -0.81
C LEU A 173 -15.40 -1.36 -1.88
N SER A 174 -15.60 -0.93 -3.14
CA SER A 174 -15.86 -1.82 -4.26
C SER A 174 -14.65 -2.68 -4.67
N LYS A 175 -13.45 -2.41 -4.12
CA LYS A 175 -12.25 -3.25 -4.29
C LYS A 175 -12.37 -4.60 -3.57
N TYR A 176 -13.21 -4.66 -2.54
CA TYR A 176 -13.28 -5.74 -1.57
C TYR A 176 -14.54 -6.58 -1.74
N ASP A 177 -14.41 -7.90 -1.55
CA ASP A 177 -15.56 -8.80 -1.52
C ASP A 177 -16.27 -8.67 -0.17
N HIS A 178 -17.34 -7.88 -0.14
CA HIS A 178 -18.14 -7.60 1.05
C HIS A 178 -18.75 -8.83 1.76
N ARG A 179 -18.67 -10.03 1.14
CA ARG A 179 -19.10 -11.30 1.75
C ARG A 179 -18.03 -11.88 2.67
N LEU A 180 -16.79 -11.44 2.53
CA LEU A 180 -15.65 -11.79 3.38
C LEU A 180 -15.51 -10.79 4.52
N TRP A 181 -14.65 -11.08 5.51
CA TRP A 181 -14.55 -10.28 6.73
C TRP A 181 -13.53 -9.16 6.61
N TYR A 182 -14.01 -7.95 6.38
CA TYR A 182 -13.17 -6.76 6.32
C TYR A 182 -13.47 -5.79 7.45
N TYR A 183 -12.41 -5.33 8.10
CA TYR A 183 -12.35 -4.15 8.97
C TYR A 183 -11.42 -3.15 8.31
N VAL A 184 -11.97 -2.08 7.74
CA VAL A 184 -11.28 -1.14 6.85
C VAL A 184 -11.17 0.23 7.49
N GLY A 185 -9.99 0.81 7.53
CA GLY A 185 -9.77 2.15 8.08
C GLY A 185 -8.30 2.54 8.09
N SER A 186 -7.95 3.58 8.83
CA SER A 186 -6.56 4.06 8.96
C SER A 186 -6.20 4.35 10.42
N THR A 187 -4.90 4.39 10.68
CA THR A 187 -4.35 4.88 11.96
C THR A 187 -4.29 6.41 11.98
N SER A 188 -3.96 6.99 13.14
CA SER A 188 -3.77 8.44 13.29
C SER A 188 -2.52 8.92 12.55
N GLU A 189 -2.57 10.15 12.05
CA GLU A 189 -1.42 10.92 11.55
C GLU A 189 -0.30 11.05 12.60
N ILE A 190 -0.65 10.96 13.89
CA ILE A 190 0.27 11.09 15.00
C ILE A 190 0.78 9.72 15.45
N TYR A 191 2.12 9.60 15.52
CA TYR A 191 2.79 8.40 15.97
C TYR A 191 2.42 8.03 17.42
N ASP A 192 2.45 8.99 18.35
CA ASP A 192 2.17 8.75 19.77
C ASP A 192 0.78 8.13 20.00
N ALA A 193 -0.24 8.65 19.30
CA ALA A 193 -1.60 8.11 19.39
C ALA A 193 -1.63 6.66 18.88
N THR A 194 -0.99 6.40 17.74
CA THR A 194 -0.91 5.06 17.14
C THR A 194 -0.14 4.07 18.03
N GLN A 195 0.95 4.51 18.67
CA GLN A 195 1.73 3.71 19.61
C GLN A 195 0.91 3.32 20.85
N VAL A 196 0.09 4.24 21.37
CA VAL A 196 -0.74 4.02 22.56
C VAL A 196 -1.93 3.11 22.24
N PHE A 197 -2.64 3.38 21.14
CA PHE A 197 -3.92 2.73 20.86
C PHE A 197 -3.80 1.49 19.96
N GLY A 198 -2.94 1.50 18.95
CA GLY A 198 -2.78 0.36 18.05
C GLY A 198 -2.37 0.75 16.63
N PHE A 199 -1.37 0.08 16.06
CA PHE A 199 -1.09 0.10 14.61
C PHE A 199 -2.10 -0.73 13.80
N GLU A 200 -2.83 -1.62 14.47
CA GLU A 200 -3.86 -2.49 13.90
C GLU A 200 -5.29 -1.99 14.21
N MET A 201 -5.44 -0.77 14.73
CA MET A 201 -6.73 -0.18 15.07
C MET A 201 -7.06 0.96 14.08
N ALA A 202 -8.26 0.92 13.48
CA ALA A 202 -8.80 2.08 12.81
C ALA A 202 -9.31 3.10 13.83
N PHE A 203 -8.93 4.36 13.66
CA PHE A 203 -9.39 5.45 14.51
C PHE A 203 -10.81 5.88 14.10
N GLY A 204 -11.71 6.00 15.07
CA GLY A 204 -13.14 6.22 14.85
C GLY A 204 -13.47 7.60 14.27
N GLY A 205 -12.74 8.64 14.67
CA GLY A 205 -12.91 10.00 14.15
C GLY A 205 -12.55 10.12 12.67
N GLY A 206 -11.49 9.45 12.23
CA GLY A 206 -11.17 9.29 10.82
C GLY A 206 -12.20 8.45 10.08
N GLY A 207 -13.01 7.68 10.81
CA GLY A 207 -14.01 6.79 10.26
C GLY A 207 -13.44 5.44 9.84
N PHE A 208 -14.31 4.43 9.83
CA PHE A 208 -13.99 3.08 9.42
C PHE A 208 -15.19 2.39 8.79
N ALA A 209 -14.95 1.33 8.04
CA ALA A 209 -15.99 0.50 7.45
C ALA A 209 -15.81 -0.97 7.82
N ILE A 210 -16.91 -1.67 8.04
CA ILE A 210 -16.93 -3.12 8.20
C ILE A 210 -17.85 -3.75 7.16
N SER A 211 -17.40 -4.86 6.59
CA SER A 211 -18.22 -5.70 5.72
C SER A 211 -19.48 -6.19 6.44
N SER A 212 -20.60 -6.34 5.71
CA SER A 212 -21.86 -6.80 6.30
C SER A 212 -21.74 -8.18 6.96
N SER A 213 -20.95 -9.08 6.38
CA SER A 213 -20.65 -10.42 6.93
C SER A 213 -19.99 -10.32 8.32
N LEU A 214 -19.01 -9.43 8.50
CA LEU A 214 -18.35 -9.20 9.79
C LEU A 214 -19.29 -8.50 10.78
N ALA A 215 -20.01 -7.46 10.32
CA ALA A 215 -20.92 -6.68 11.16
C ALA A 215 -22.01 -7.53 11.82
N GLN A 216 -22.59 -8.45 11.06
CA GLN A 216 -23.62 -9.39 11.53
C GLN A 216 -23.11 -10.26 12.68
N VAL A 217 -21.87 -10.76 12.59
CA VAL A 217 -21.26 -11.59 13.63
C VAL A 217 -20.85 -10.73 14.82
N LEU A 218 -20.19 -9.60 14.57
CA LEU A 218 -19.78 -8.66 15.60
C LEU A 218 -20.97 -8.19 16.45
N ALA A 219 -22.09 -7.82 15.84
CA ALA A 219 -23.29 -7.36 16.54
C ALA A 219 -23.87 -8.41 17.52
N LYS A 220 -23.77 -9.71 17.19
CA LYS A 220 -24.22 -10.81 18.07
C LYS A 220 -23.35 -10.92 19.32
N VAL A 221 -22.04 -10.80 19.16
CA VAL A 221 -21.06 -11.03 20.25
C VAL A 221 -20.69 -9.77 21.03
N LEU A 222 -20.98 -8.57 20.50
CA LEU A 222 -20.48 -7.28 20.97
C LEU A 222 -20.75 -7.03 22.45
N ASP A 223 -21.97 -7.28 22.94
CA ASP A 223 -22.32 -7.03 24.35
C ASP A 223 -21.44 -7.86 25.30
N SER A 224 -21.19 -9.13 24.98
CA SER A 224 -20.31 -9.98 25.81
C SER A 224 -18.86 -9.48 25.78
N CYS A 225 -18.42 -8.98 24.62
CA CYS A 225 -17.09 -8.41 24.46
C CYS A 225 -16.93 -7.12 25.27
N ILE A 226 -17.89 -6.20 25.22
CA ILE A 226 -17.86 -4.95 25.99
C ILE A 226 -17.67 -5.24 27.50
N GLN A 227 -18.29 -6.31 28.02
CA GLN A 227 -18.12 -6.72 29.42
C GLN A 227 -16.69 -7.17 29.76
N ARG A 228 -15.93 -7.69 28.79
CA ARG A 228 -14.51 -8.08 28.94
C ARG A 228 -13.55 -6.89 28.91
N TYR A 229 -13.96 -5.77 28.33
CA TYR A 229 -13.11 -4.57 28.17
C TYR A 229 -13.64 -3.32 28.90
N PRO A 230 -13.94 -3.39 30.22
CA PRO A 230 -14.41 -2.23 30.97
C PRO A 230 -13.29 -1.19 31.17
N HIS A 231 -12.03 -1.61 31.08
CA HIS A 231 -10.84 -0.82 31.35
C HIS A 231 -10.32 -0.05 30.13
N LEU A 232 -10.86 -0.22 28.93
CA LEU A 232 -10.39 0.52 27.75
C LEU A 232 -10.88 1.98 27.79
N TYR A 233 -10.10 2.89 27.20
CA TYR A 233 -10.43 4.32 27.16
C TYR A 233 -11.63 4.58 26.21
N GLY A 234 -11.39 4.55 24.91
CA GLY A 234 -12.38 4.93 23.89
C GLY A 234 -13.26 3.80 23.38
N SER A 235 -14.21 4.15 22.50
CA SER A 235 -15.01 3.20 21.74
C SER A 235 -14.18 2.39 20.76
N ASP A 236 -13.24 3.05 20.09
CA ASP A 236 -12.51 2.50 18.95
C ASP A 236 -11.64 1.32 19.40
N ALA A 237 -10.95 1.48 20.53
CA ALA A 237 -10.18 0.43 21.19
C ALA A 237 -11.05 -0.78 21.58
N ARG A 238 -12.31 -0.55 21.99
CA ARG A 238 -13.25 -1.64 22.30
C ARG A 238 -13.71 -2.35 21.03
N VAL A 239 -14.10 -1.61 19.99
CA VAL A 239 -14.50 -2.18 18.71
C VAL A 239 -13.36 -3.02 18.13
N TYR A 240 -12.14 -2.48 18.10
CA TYR A 240 -10.94 -3.19 17.68
C TYR A 240 -10.67 -4.44 18.52
N SER A 241 -10.80 -4.36 19.85
CA SER A 241 -10.61 -5.52 20.71
C SER A 241 -11.62 -6.64 20.39
N CYS A 242 -12.88 -6.30 20.16
CA CYS A 242 -13.90 -7.27 19.77
C CYS A 242 -13.68 -7.88 18.38
N ILE A 243 -13.19 -7.08 17.42
CA ILE A 243 -12.82 -7.55 16.08
C ILE A 243 -11.57 -8.46 16.16
N THR A 244 -10.63 -8.13 17.04
CA THR A 244 -9.43 -8.94 17.30
C THR A 244 -9.80 -10.31 17.86
N GLU A 245 -10.79 -10.39 18.77
CA GLU A 245 -11.32 -11.68 19.26
C GLU A 245 -11.97 -12.52 18.15
N LEU A 246 -12.51 -11.92 17.09
CA LEU A 246 -12.96 -12.64 15.90
C LEU A 246 -11.79 -13.10 14.99
N GLY A 247 -10.57 -12.67 15.31
CA GLY A 247 -9.35 -13.01 14.57
C GLY A 247 -9.09 -12.14 13.35
N VAL A 248 -9.76 -10.99 13.21
CA VAL A 248 -9.66 -10.12 12.02
C VAL A 248 -8.69 -8.96 12.30
N GLY A 249 -7.75 -8.73 11.38
CA GLY A 249 -6.83 -7.58 11.40
C GLY A 249 -7.33 -6.37 10.61
N LEU A 250 -6.64 -5.25 10.74
CA LEU A 250 -6.96 -4.03 10.00
C LEU A 250 -6.61 -4.17 8.51
N THR A 251 -7.57 -3.84 7.65
CA THR A 251 -7.34 -3.57 6.24
C THR A 251 -7.09 -2.08 6.07
N HIS A 252 -5.82 -1.71 5.98
CA HIS A 252 -5.40 -0.31 5.99
C HIS A 252 -5.75 0.42 4.68
N GLU A 253 -6.54 1.50 4.78
CA GLU A 253 -6.87 2.42 3.69
C GLU A 253 -6.46 3.84 4.08
N PRO A 254 -5.34 4.39 3.57
CA PRO A 254 -4.75 5.63 4.04
C PRO A 254 -5.57 6.90 3.74
N GLY A 255 -6.68 6.79 3.03
CA GLY A 255 -7.55 7.92 2.72
C GLY A 255 -8.56 8.27 3.83
N PHE A 256 -8.62 7.48 4.90
CA PHE A 256 -9.33 7.87 6.13
C PHE A 256 -8.39 8.73 6.98
N HIS A 257 -8.79 9.96 7.31
CA HIS A 257 -7.96 10.89 8.07
C HIS A 257 -8.58 11.27 9.41
N GLN A 258 -7.87 10.94 10.49
CA GLN A 258 -8.21 11.35 11.85
C GLN A 258 -7.90 12.85 12.08
N VAL A 259 -6.96 13.41 11.30
CA VAL A 259 -6.56 14.83 11.35
C VAL A 259 -6.28 15.28 12.79
N ASP A 260 -5.52 14.49 13.55
CA ASP A 260 -5.02 14.84 14.90
C ASP A 260 -3.93 15.93 14.81
N LEU A 261 -4.24 17.04 14.13
CA LEU A 261 -3.41 18.18 13.83
C LEU A 261 -4.17 19.46 14.17
N ARG A 262 -3.45 20.55 14.40
CA ARG A 262 -4.02 21.88 14.72
C ARG A 262 -3.45 22.98 13.85
N GLY A 263 -4.22 24.04 13.70
CA GLY A 263 -3.84 25.20 12.87
C GLY A 263 -3.87 24.87 11.38
N ASN A 264 -2.92 25.42 10.63
CA ASN A 264 -2.92 25.33 9.17
C ASN A 264 -2.50 23.93 8.66
N ILE A 265 -3.47 23.12 8.25
CA ILE A 265 -3.26 21.77 7.68
C ILE A 265 -2.94 21.77 6.18
N PHE A 266 -2.62 22.92 5.58
CA PHE A 266 -2.33 23.06 4.14
C PHE A 266 -1.38 21.99 3.59
N GLY A 267 -0.24 21.76 4.25
CA GLY A 267 0.76 20.82 3.74
C GLY A 267 0.27 19.37 3.67
N LEU A 268 -0.61 18.95 4.59
CA LEU A 268 -1.24 17.62 4.57
C LEU A 268 -2.14 17.49 3.34
N LEU A 269 -3.03 18.47 3.11
CA LEU A 269 -3.99 18.44 2.00
C LEU A 269 -3.32 18.67 0.63
N ALA A 270 -2.32 19.54 0.56
CA ALA A 270 -1.61 19.87 -0.68
C ALA A 270 -0.71 18.74 -1.19
N SER A 271 -0.29 17.84 -0.29
CA SER A 271 0.58 16.70 -0.59
C SER A 271 -0.14 15.35 -0.41
N HIS A 272 -1.47 15.35 -0.50
CA HIS A 272 -2.25 14.13 -0.33
C HIS A 272 -1.82 13.06 -1.35
N PRO A 273 -1.63 11.80 -0.92
CA PRO A 273 -1.15 10.73 -1.78
C PRO A 273 -2.11 10.41 -2.93
N LEU A 274 -1.66 9.54 -3.85
CA LEU A 274 -2.44 9.06 -5.00
C LEU A 274 -3.68 8.23 -4.63
N THR A 275 -3.89 7.92 -3.36
CA THR A 275 -5.09 7.22 -2.89
C THR A 275 -6.28 8.20 -2.86
N PRO A 276 -7.52 7.73 -3.06
CA PRO A 276 -8.69 8.61 -2.91
C PRO A 276 -8.81 9.11 -1.48
N LEU A 277 -9.16 10.38 -1.31
CA LEU A 277 -9.58 10.95 -0.03
C LEU A 277 -10.94 10.37 0.36
N LEU A 278 -11.07 9.79 1.57
CA LEU A 278 -12.27 9.09 2.03
C LEU A 278 -12.98 9.85 3.14
N SER A 279 -12.22 10.50 4.03
CA SER A 279 -12.76 11.31 5.12
C SER A 279 -11.76 12.35 5.61
N LEU A 280 -12.29 13.39 6.27
CA LEU A 280 -11.54 14.35 7.09
C LEU A 280 -12.25 14.50 8.43
N HIS A 281 -11.51 14.77 9.50
CA HIS A 281 -12.04 14.89 10.86
C HIS A 281 -11.58 16.17 11.56
N HIS A 282 -12.20 16.50 12.69
CA HIS A 282 -11.89 17.66 13.52
C HIS A 282 -11.74 19.03 12.78
N PRO A 283 -12.66 19.39 11.87
CA PRO A 283 -12.58 20.67 11.15
C PRO A 283 -12.56 21.88 12.10
N ASP A 284 -13.22 21.79 13.26
CA ASP A 284 -13.28 22.81 14.32
C ASP A 284 -11.91 23.14 14.95
N HIS A 285 -10.92 22.25 14.82
CA HIS A 285 -9.60 22.39 15.45
C HIS A 285 -8.49 22.83 14.48
N THR A 286 -8.85 23.01 13.20
CA THR A 286 -7.96 23.42 12.14
C THR A 286 -8.30 24.83 11.65
N ASP A 287 -7.32 25.53 11.10
CA ASP A 287 -7.60 26.81 10.43
C ASP A 287 -8.46 26.53 9.17
N PRO A 288 -9.35 27.45 8.76
CA PRO A 288 -10.08 27.31 7.51
C PRO A 288 -9.14 26.98 6.34
N ILE A 289 -9.49 25.97 5.54
CA ILE A 289 -8.58 25.43 4.51
C ILE A 289 -8.38 26.42 3.34
N PHE A 290 -9.31 27.36 3.17
CA PHE A 290 -9.22 28.48 2.23
C PHE A 290 -9.11 29.81 3.00
N PRO A 291 -8.24 30.73 2.55
CA PRO A 291 -8.06 32.02 3.21
C PRO A 291 -9.33 32.88 3.12
N ASN A 292 -9.55 33.72 4.15
CA ASN A 292 -10.69 34.67 4.22
C ASN A 292 -12.08 34.01 4.20
N MET A 293 -12.19 32.72 4.53
CA MET A 293 -13.45 32.00 4.69
C MET A 293 -13.61 31.49 6.12
N SER A 294 -14.85 31.27 6.58
CA SER A 294 -15.08 30.47 7.78
C SER A 294 -14.83 28.99 7.49
N THR A 295 -14.64 28.16 8.52
CA THR A 295 -14.46 26.70 8.36
C THR A 295 -15.58 26.08 7.52
N GLU A 296 -16.84 26.37 7.85
CA GLU A 296 -18.00 25.89 7.10
C GLU A 296 -17.96 26.30 5.62
N LYS A 297 -17.74 27.59 5.33
CA LYS A 297 -17.67 28.10 3.96
C LYS A 297 -16.49 27.51 3.18
N SER A 298 -15.35 27.32 3.84
CA SER A 298 -14.16 26.73 3.22
C SER A 298 -14.40 25.28 2.80
N LEU A 299 -15.16 24.53 3.61
CA LEU A 299 -15.54 23.15 3.28
C LEU A 299 -16.61 23.11 2.18
N GLN A 300 -17.61 23.99 2.22
CA GLN A 300 -18.58 24.14 1.12
C GLN A 300 -17.87 24.41 -0.21
N HIS A 301 -16.89 25.33 -0.21
CA HIS A 301 -16.06 25.64 -1.38
C HIS A 301 -15.26 24.45 -1.88
N LEU A 302 -14.68 23.64 -1.00
CA LEU A 302 -14.01 22.38 -1.38
C LEU A 302 -14.99 21.43 -2.08
N PHE A 303 -16.22 21.34 -1.56
CA PHE A 303 -17.24 20.45 -2.10
C PHE A 303 -17.69 20.87 -3.50
N GLU A 304 -17.60 22.14 -3.90
CA GLU A 304 -17.82 22.53 -5.29
C GLU A 304 -16.91 21.75 -6.26
N ALA A 305 -15.64 21.55 -5.89
CA ALA A 305 -14.71 20.72 -6.66
C ALA A 305 -15.02 19.22 -6.56
N VAL A 306 -15.43 18.74 -5.39
CA VAL A 306 -15.85 17.33 -5.19
C VAL A 306 -17.00 16.95 -6.12
N HIS A 307 -18.00 17.85 -6.28
CA HIS A 307 -19.12 17.61 -7.18
C HIS A 307 -18.72 17.53 -8.66
N VAL A 308 -17.59 18.13 -9.04
CA VAL A 308 -17.06 18.10 -10.42
C VAL A 308 -16.23 16.83 -10.67
N ASP A 309 -15.24 16.54 -9.82
CA ASP A 309 -14.36 15.36 -9.96
C ASP A 309 -13.86 14.86 -8.58
N SER A 310 -14.76 14.22 -7.82
CA SER A 310 -14.47 13.65 -6.49
C SER A 310 -13.24 12.75 -6.47
N GLU A 311 -13.01 11.95 -7.52
CA GLU A 311 -11.90 10.98 -7.54
C GLU A 311 -10.53 11.64 -7.63
N ARG A 312 -10.49 12.90 -8.09
CA ARG A 312 -9.28 13.71 -8.25
C ARG A 312 -9.06 14.67 -7.07
N ILE A 313 -10.01 14.81 -6.16
CA ILE A 313 -9.91 15.78 -5.06
C ILE A 313 -8.62 15.56 -4.25
N LEU A 314 -7.88 16.65 -4.05
CA LEU A 314 -6.56 16.70 -3.41
C LEU A 314 -5.43 15.92 -4.09
N GLN A 315 -5.70 15.21 -5.19
CA GLN A 315 -4.67 14.42 -5.85
C GLN A 315 -3.52 15.33 -6.31
N GLN A 316 -2.33 15.06 -5.79
CA GLN A 316 -1.14 15.84 -6.12
C GLN A 316 -0.58 15.46 -7.50
N THR A 317 -0.24 16.46 -8.30
CA THR A 317 0.48 16.31 -9.58
C THR A 317 1.58 17.34 -9.68
N VAL A 318 2.77 16.92 -10.11
CA VAL A 318 3.95 17.80 -10.20
C VAL A 318 4.41 17.96 -11.65
N CYS A 319 4.71 19.20 -12.03
CA CYS A 319 5.17 19.59 -13.35
C CYS A 319 6.43 20.45 -13.26
N TYR A 320 7.26 20.40 -14.30
CA TYR A 320 8.49 21.19 -14.40
C TYR A 320 8.43 22.14 -15.59
N GLU A 321 8.47 23.45 -15.33
CA GLU A 321 8.62 24.47 -16.38
C GLU A 321 10.10 24.73 -16.62
N LYS A 322 10.61 24.17 -17.71
CA LYS A 322 12.04 24.13 -18.00
C LYS A 322 12.64 25.51 -18.25
N LYS A 323 11.92 26.44 -18.87
CA LYS A 323 12.47 27.76 -19.22
C LYS A 323 12.70 28.63 -17.99
N LEU A 324 11.82 28.52 -17.01
CA LEU A 324 11.88 29.30 -15.77
C LEU A 324 12.54 28.53 -14.63
N SER A 325 12.82 27.23 -14.84
CA SER A 325 13.25 26.31 -13.79
C SER A 325 12.29 26.29 -12.61
N TRP A 326 10.99 26.31 -12.89
CA TRP A 326 9.96 26.26 -11.86
C TRP A 326 9.44 24.85 -11.68
N THR A 327 9.11 24.52 -10.44
CA THR A 327 8.35 23.32 -10.11
C THR A 327 6.94 23.73 -9.72
N ILE A 328 5.94 23.10 -10.32
CA ILE A 328 4.52 23.40 -10.09
C ILE A 328 3.89 22.13 -9.51
N SER A 329 3.37 22.22 -8.28
CA SER A 329 2.61 21.15 -7.63
C SER A 329 1.15 21.54 -7.58
N VAL A 330 0.28 20.73 -8.16
CA VAL A 330 -1.18 20.93 -8.21
C VAL A 330 -1.82 19.88 -7.31
N SER A 331 -2.47 20.34 -6.24
CA SER A 331 -3.45 19.57 -5.46
C SER A 331 -4.82 19.94 -6.02
N TRP A 332 -5.37 19.06 -6.87
CA TRP A 332 -6.55 19.42 -7.65
C TRP A 332 -7.78 19.66 -6.77
N GLY A 333 -8.57 20.68 -7.12
CA GLY A 333 -9.70 21.13 -6.30
C GLY A 333 -9.33 21.86 -5.01
N TYR A 334 -8.04 22.08 -4.72
CA TYR A 334 -7.61 22.77 -3.50
C TYR A 334 -6.60 23.88 -3.75
N ALA A 335 -5.37 23.56 -4.14
CA ALA A 335 -4.30 24.54 -4.25
C ALA A 335 -3.22 24.19 -5.28
N VAL A 336 -2.50 25.21 -5.76
CA VAL A 336 -1.31 25.09 -6.59
C VAL A 336 -0.13 25.76 -5.89
N GLN A 337 0.97 25.03 -5.73
CA GLN A 337 2.25 25.55 -5.25
C GLN A 337 3.20 25.77 -6.43
N VAL A 338 3.81 26.95 -6.52
CA VAL A 338 4.84 27.26 -7.51
C VAL A 338 6.16 27.56 -6.81
N PHE A 339 7.14 26.69 -7.03
CA PHE A 339 8.52 26.83 -6.55
C PHE A 339 9.37 27.46 -7.65
N GLN A 340 10.14 28.50 -7.32
CA GLN A 340 11.01 29.22 -8.27
C GLN A 340 12.35 28.50 -8.54
N ASN A 341 12.39 27.20 -8.31
CA ASN A 341 13.54 26.32 -8.47
C ASN A 341 13.09 24.90 -8.88
N ASN A 342 14.01 24.14 -9.48
CA ASN A 342 13.80 22.74 -9.79
C ASN A 342 13.91 21.90 -8.49
N MET A 343 12.77 21.48 -7.97
CA MET A 343 12.64 20.61 -6.80
C MET A 343 12.59 19.15 -7.24
N LEU A 344 13.24 18.24 -6.52
CA LEU A 344 13.15 16.82 -6.86
C LEU A 344 11.77 16.28 -6.47
N LEU A 345 11.19 15.41 -7.29
CA LEU A 345 9.82 14.91 -7.05
C LEU A 345 9.64 14.30 -5.65
N PRO A 346 10.56 13.44 -5.15
CA PRO A 346 10.46 12.90 -3.79
C PRO A 346 10.48 13.96 -2.67
N GLU A 347 10.96 15.18 -2.95
CA GLU A 347 10.92 16.30 -2.00
C GLU A 347 9.57 17.04 -2.07
N VAL A 348 9.03 17.23 -3.27
CA VAL A 348 7.75 17.96 -3.48
C VAL A 348 6.56 17.18 -2.92
N VAL A 349 6.60 15.84 -2.99
CA VAL A 349 5.52 14.97 -2.48
C VAL A 349 5.59 14.75 -0.96
N ARG A 350 6.60 15.27 -0.27
CA ARG A 350 6.64 15.26 1.20
C ARG A 350 5.74 16.34 1.76
N VAL A 351 5.00 15.98 2.81
CA VAL A 351 4.08 16.87 3.51
C VAL A 351 4.83 18.06 4.10
N GLU A 352 4.49 19.27 3.69
CA GLU A 352 5.05 20.48 4.28
C GLU A 352 4.49 20.70 5.69
N LYS A 353 5.36 20.96 6.67
CA LYS A 353 4.97 21.05 8.08
C LYS A 353 4.35 22.43 8.41
N THR A 354 3.14 22.68 7.92
CA THR A 354 2.37 23.92 8.16
C THR A 354 1.54 23.89 9.44
N PHE A 355 1.36 22.71 10.02
CA PHE A 355 0.46 22.42 11.13
C PHE A 355 1.21 22.24 12.46
N ARG A 356 0.44 22.15 13.54
CA ARG A 356 0.91 21.82 14.89
C ARG A 356 0.32 20.47 15.34
N GLN A 357 0.98 19.81 16.29
CA GLN A 357 0.48 18.58 16.89
C GLN A 357 -0.79 18.82 17.71
N TRP A 358 -1.66 17.80 17.82
CA TRP A 358 -2.89 17.84 18.61
C TRP A 358 -2.67 18.21 20.08
N LEU A 359 -1.78 17.50 20.78
CA LEU A 359 -1.44 17.75 22.18
C LEU A 359 -0.09 18.47 22.31
N PRO A 360 0.00 19.57 23.08
CA PRO A 360 1.27 20.20 23.40
C PRO A 360 1.98 19.42 24.53
N GLY A 361 3.20 18.93 24.29
CA GLY A 361 4.17 18.64 25.37
C GLY A 361 4.54 17.19 25.63
N ASN A 362 5.30 16.55 24.73
CA ASN A 362 6.02 15.32 25.07
C ASN A 362 7.41 15.28 24.42
N VAL A 363 8.28 14.37 24.87
CA VAL A 363 9.64 14.12 24.33
C VAL A 363 9.60 13.75 22.84
N LEU A 364 8.47 13.21 22.36
CA LEU A 364 8.21 12.82 20.98
C LEU A 364 7.48 13.90 20.15
N LYS A 365 7.59 15.18 20.54
CA LYS A 365 6.94 16.31 19.85
C LYS A 365 7.36 16.39 18.38
N GLY A 366 6.38 16.41 17.48
CA GLY A 366 6.60 16.61 16.04
C GLY A 366 6.95 15.34 15.25
N ILE A 367 6.48 14.18 15.72
CA ILE A 367 6.64 12.88 15.08
C ILE A 367 5.30 12.44 14.45
N TYR A 368 5.35 11.97 13.20
CA TYR A 368 4.17 11.72 12.36
C TYR A 368 4.29 10.37 11.64
N ASN A 369 3.18 9.71 11.32
CA ASN A 369 3.16 8.47 10.53
C ASN A 369 3.33 8.70 9.02
N PHE A 370 3.97 9.80 8.64
CA PHE A 370 4.31 10.18 7.27
C PHE A 370 5.54 11.10 7.28
N ASN A 371 6.23 11.17 6.13
CA ASN A 371 7.42 12.00 6.00
C ASN A 371 7.05 13.47 5.78
N THR A 372 7.70 14.34 6.56
CA THR A 372 7.52 15.78 6.46
C THR A 372 8.72 16.47 5.83
N ARG A 373 8.50 17.64 5.22
CA ARG A 373 9.53 18.63 4.92
C ARG A 373 9.28 19.90 5.73
N GLU A 374 10.36 20.49 6.23
CA GLU A 374 10.27 21.73 7.01
C GLU A 374 9.95 22.93 6.11
N LEU A 375 9.22 23.89 6.66
CA LEU A 375 8.98 25.18 6.00
C LEU A 375 10.28 25.96 5.90
N HIS A 376 10.57 26.52 4.72
CA HIS A 376 11.75 27.36 4.58
C HIS A 376 11.63 28.60 5.50
N PRO A 377 12.64 28.94 6.34
CA PRO A 377 12.52 30.04 7.30
C PRO A 377 12.26 31.38 6.61
N ASP A 378 13.00 31.67 5.53
CA ASP A 378 12.77 32.82 4.64
C ASP A 378 11.46 32.64 3.83
N PRO A 379 10.43 33.49 4.02
CA PRO A 379 9.18 33.45 3.27
C PRO A 379 9.36 33.57 1.76
N CYS A 380 10.38 34.30 1.29
CA CYS A 380 10.63 34.53 -0.12
C CYS A 380 11.18 33.29 -0.86
N LYS A 381 11.63 32.28 -0.11
CA LYS A 381 12.09 30.99 -0.65
C LYS A 381 11.03 29.90 -0.55
N ARG A 382 9.84 30.22 -0.03
CA ARG A 382 8.70 29.30 0.00
C ARG A 382 8.01 29.28 -1.37
N SER A 383 7.22 28.25 -1.63
CA SER A 383 6.37 28.23 -2.81
C SER A 383 5.33 29.34 -2.75
N THR A 384 5.08 30.02 -3.87
CA THR A 384 3.89 30.86 -4.01
C THR A 384 2.65 29.96 -4.10
N ILE A 385 1.62 30.26 -3.31
CA ILE A 385 0.40 29.45 -3.20
C ILE A 385 -0.75 30.13 -3.94
N PHE A 386 -1.47 29.35 -4.75
CA PHE A 386 -2.70 29.75 -5.41
C PHE A 386 -3.82 28.83 -4.92
N TYR A 387 -4.90 29.38 -4.37
CA TYR A 387 -6.04 28.59 -3.89
C TYR A 387 -7.13 28.52 -4.95
N LEU A 388 -7.92 27.44 -4.93
CA LEU A 388 -9.09 27.30 -5.79
C LEU A 388 -10.01 28.52 -5.65
N ASP A 389 -10.32 29.14 -6.77
CA ASP A 389 -11.25 30.26 -6.86
C ASP A 389 -12.59 29.84 -7.46
N GLU A 390 -12.57 29.08 -8.55
CA GLU A 390 -13.76 28.57 -9.22
C GLU A 390 -13.46 27.25 -9.94
N VAL A 391 -14.48 26.42 -10.11
CA VAL A 391 -14.40 25.16 -10.85
C VAL A 391 -15.65 24.97 -11.71
N SER A 392 -15.47 24.47 -12.93
CA SER A 392 -16.57 24.21 -13.85
C SER A 392 -16.37 22.89 -14.59
N SER A 393 -17.49 22.24 -14.90
CA SER A 393 -17.52 21.08 -15.79
C SER A 393 -17.55 21.54 -17.25
N ALA A 394 -16.74 20.92 -18.10
CA ALA A 394 -16.70 21.12 -19.54
C ALA A 394 -17.06 19.81 -20.27
N LYS A 395 -17.40 19.88 -21.57
CA LYS A 395 -17.83 18.70 -22.36
C LYS A 395 -16.85 17.52 -22.33
N ASP A 396 -15.55 17.80 -22.21
CA ASP A 396 -14.48 16.78 -22.22
C ASP A 396 -13.64 16.75 -20.92
N GLY A 397 -14.10 17.39 -19.83
CA GLY A 397 -13.27 17.53 -18.63
C GLY A 397 -13.75 18.54 -17.59
N SER A 398 -12.82 19.07 -16.80
CA SER A 398 -13.05 20.15 -15.85
C SER A 398 -12.01 21.26 -16.02
N ILE A 399 -12.43 22.49 -15.72
CA ILE A 399 -11.56 23.66 -15.68
C ILE A 399 -11.64 24.23 -14.27
N SER A 400 -10.50 24.31 -13.58
CA SER A 400 -10.36 24.99 -12.29
C SER A 400 -9.45 26.20 -12.41
N SER A 401 -9.87 27.33 -11.84
CA SER A 401 -9.08 28.55 -11.72
C SER A 401 -8.58 28.70 -10.29
N TYR A 402 -7.32 29.09 -10.12
CA TYR A 402 -6.68 29.28 -8.83
C TYR A 402 -6.12 30.69 -8.72
N LYS A 403 -6.50 31.43 -7.68
CA LYS A 403 -6.03 32.79 -7.42
C LYS A 403 -4.89 32.81 -6.42
N LYS A 404 -3.91 33.66 -6.68
CA LYS A 404 -2.75 33.88 -5.82
C LYS A 404 -3.19 34.35 -4.43
N ASN A 405 -2.64 33.73 -3.40
CA ASN A 405 -2.71 34.29 -2.05
C ASN A 405 -1.55 35.27 -1.84
N PHE A 406 -1.84 36.47 -1.36
CA PHE A 406 -0.80 37.48 -1.15
C PHE A 406 0.11 37.05 0.00
N GLN A 407 1.41 36.98 -0.25
CA GLN A 407 2.43 36.77 0.76
C GLN A 407 3.42 37.92 0.65
N ASP A 408 3.60 38.68 1.74
CA ASP A 408 4.55 39.79 1.80
C ASP A 408 5.96 39.26 1.60
N CYS A 409 6.46 39.40 0.37
CA CYS A 409 7.86 39.21 0.03
C CYS A 409 8.28 40.44 -0.79
N SER A 410 9.22 41.21 -0.24
CA SER A 410 9.71 42.47 -0.82
C SER A 410 10.66 42.28 -2.01
N TYR A 411 10.91 41.04 -2.47
CA TYR A 411 11.73 40.79 -3.65
C TYR A 411 10.93 40.91 -4.94
N ASN A 412 11.42 41.77 -5.82
CA ASN A 412 10.90 42.01 -7.17
C ASN A 412 11.19 40.78 -8.05
N SER A 413 10.39 39.72 -7.89
CA SER A 413 10.56 38.46 -8.62
C SER A 413 9.67 38.41 -9.86
N SER A 414 10.05 37.60 -10.85
CA SER A 414 9.26 37.33 -12.07
C SER A 414 7.83 36.81 -11.79
N MET A 415 7.56 36.36 -10.55
CA MET A 415 6.25 35.89 -10.07
C MET A 415 5.27 37.01 -9.69
N SER A 416 5.73 38.26 -9.62
CA SER A 416 4.88 39.40 -9.24
C SER A 416 3.71 39.64 -10.20
N LYS A 417 3.76 39.10 -11.42
CA LYS A 417 2.73 39.25 -12.46
C LYS A 417 1.79 38.07 -12.62
N LEU A 418 2.08 36.91 -12.00
CA LEU A 418 1.24 35.72 -12.13
C LEU A 418 0.17 35.75 -11.05
N GLU A 419 -1.07 36.07 -11.42
CA GLU A 419 -2.20 36.22 -10.49
C GLU A 419 -3.16 35.03 -10.49
N VAL A 420 -3.33 34.38 -11.65
CA VAL A 420 -4.26 33.26 -11.82
C VAL A 420 -3.60 32.10 -12.54
N ILE A 421 -3.84 30.89 -12.05
CA ILE A 421 -3.48 29.64 -12.73
C ILE A 421 -4.76 28.92 -13.11
N LYS A 422 -4.89 28.51 -14.38
CA LYS A 422 -5.97 27.62 -14.82
C LYS A 422 -5.43 26.21 -15.02
N VAL A 423 -6.15 25.23 -14.50
CA VAL A 423 -5.86 23.81 -14.66
C VAL A 423 -7.01 23.19 -15.43
N MET A 424 -6.68 22.53 -16.54
CA MET A 424 -7.63 21.76 -17.33
C MET A 424 -7.36 20.29 -17.06
N THR A 425 -8.40 19.51 -16.82
CA THR A 425 -8.26 18.06 -16.62
C THR A 425 -9.34 17.32 -17.38
N ASN A 426 -9.04 16.10 -17.82
CA ASN A 426 -10.10 15.18 -18.23
C ASN A 426 -10.68 14.56 -16.96
N LYS A 427 -12.00 14.31 -16.94
CA LYS A 427 -12.65 13.69 -15.77
C LYS A 427 -11.96 12.36 -15.44
N LEU A 428 -11.53 12.22 -14.19
CA LEU A 428 -10.95 10.96 -13.74
C LEU A 428 -12.06 9.93 -13.57
N ASN A 429 -11.88 8.75 -14.17
CA ASN A 429 -12.73 7.59 -13.95
C ASN A 429 -11.83 6.42 -13.59
N LEU A 430 -11.61 6.23 -12.30
CA LEU A 430 -10.95 5.09 -11.73
C LEU A 430 -11.85 3.85 -11.93
N ASP A 431 -11.43 2.98 -12.85
CA ASP A 431 -11.92 1.61 -12.88
C ASP A 431 -11.27 0.78 -11.75
N ASN A 432 -11.85 -0.38 -11.42
CA ASN A 432 -11.33 -1.26 -10.37
C ASN A 432 -9.88 -1.72 -10.60
N LYS A 433 -9.43 -1.81 -11.86
CA LYS A 433 -8.03 -2.10 -12.23
C LYS A 433 -7.17 -0.84 -12.09
N GLN A 434 -7.67 0.37 -12.35
CA GLN A 434 -6.94 1.64 -12.22
C GLN A 434 -6.73 2.05 -10.76
N MET A 435 -7.72 1.83 -9.90
CA MET A 435 -7.53 1.92 -8.45
C MET A 435 -6.47 0.95 -7.92
N LYS A 436 -6.31 -0.21 -8.59
CA LYS A 436 -5.21 -1.14 -8.36
C LYS A 436 -3.88 -0.72 -9.03
N LYS A 437 -3.91 0.14 -10.07
CA LYS A 437 -2.73 0.54 -10.88
C LYS A 437 -2.04 1.83 -10.42
N LYS A 438 -2.67 2.74 -9.68
CA LYS A 438 -2.08 4.05 -9.27
C LYS A 438 -1.39 4.83 -10.42
N ILE A 439 -1.87 4.80 -11.67
CA ILE A 439 -1.28 5.58 -12.79
C ILE A 439 -2.31 6.56 -13.33
N ILE A 440 -1.98 7.86 -13.33
CA ILE A 440 -2.85 8.93 -13.86
C ILE A 440 -2.03 9.86 -14.76
N THR A 441 -2.48 10.05 -16.01
CA THR A 441 -1.90 11.01 -16.96
C THR A 441 -2.77 12.26 -16.98
N LEU A 442 -2.14 13.44 -16.81
CA LEU A 442 -2.79 14.74 -16.90
C LEU A 442 -2.34 15.48 -18.17
N TYR A 443 -3.16 16.45 -18.60
CA TYR A 443 -2.85 17.41 -19.65
C TYR A 443 -3.13 18.80 -19.09
N MET A 444 -2.10 19.56 -18.71
CA MET A 444 -2.30 20.94 -18.28
C MET A 444 -2.24 21.91 -19.47
N SER A 445 -2.96 23.03 -19.36
CA SER A 445 -2.67 24.19 -20.18
C SER A 445 -2.81 25.43 -19.30
N THR A 446 -1.74 26.20 -19.19
CA THR A 446 -1.75 27.50 -18.52
C THR A 446 -2.13 28.57 -19.54
N SER A 447 -3.18 29.33 -19.26
CA SER A 447 -3.54 30.51 -20.04
C SER A 447 -3.34 31.76 -19.19
N ILE A 448 -2.38 32.60 -19.58
CA ILE A 448 -2.23 33.97 -19.08
C ILE A 448 -3.28 34.80 -19.81
N MET A 449 -4.33 35.26 -19.12
CA MET A 449 -5.25 36.26 -19.65
C MET A 449 -4.96 37.60 -18.97
N ASP A 450 -4.52 38.56 -19.76
CA ASP A 450 -4.61 39.98 -19.45
C ASP A 450 -5.32 40.67 -20.63
N ASN A 451 -6.29 41.52 -20.32
CA ASN A 451 -6.97 42.37 -21.29
C ASN A 451 -6.76 43.83 -20.88
N SER A 452 -6.10 44.58 -21.77
CA SER A 452 -5.89 46.04 -21.81
C SER A 452 -4.85 46.63 -20.83
N LEU A 453 -3.79 47.34 -21.24
CA LEU A 453 -3.29 47.76 -22.55
C LEU A 453 -1.84 48.30 -22.37
N LYS A 454 -0.94 47.92 -23.29
CA LYS A 454 0.41 48.50 -23.59
C LYS A 454 1.62 48.09 -22.72
N LYS A 455 2.06 46.83 -22.89
CA LYS A 455 3.37 46.49 -23.50
C LYS A 455 3.44 44.97 -23.68
N VAL A 456 2.83 44.54 -24.79
CA VAL A 456 2.85 43.18 -25.34
C VAL A 456 4.26 42.90 -25.86
N LEU A 457 4.88 41.80 -25.41
CA LEU A 457 6.03 41.21 -26.09
C LEU A 457 5.52 40.03 -26.90
N ASP A 458 5.30 40.29 -28.19
CA ASP A 458 5.07 39.29 -29.22
C ASP A 458 6.30 38.38 -29.36
N ILE A 459 6.13 37.09 -29.09
CA ILE A 459 7.05 36.06 -29.57
C ILE A 459 6.30 35.26 -30.64
N ASN A 460 6.49 35.66 -31.89
CA ASN A 460 6.07 34.90 -33.06
C ASN A 460 6.91 33.62 -33.18
N ILE A 461 6.34 32.48 -32.79
CA ILE A 461 6.79 31.16 -33.27
C ILE A 461 5.56 30.45 -33.83
N TYR A 462 5.53 30.33 -35.15
CA TYR A 462 4.53 29.72 -36.02
C TYR A 462 3.54 28.75 -35.35
N ARG A 463 2.27 29.18 -35.29
CA ARG A 463 1.05 28.36 -35.36
C ARG A 463 1.11 26.97 -34.69
N THR A 464 1.20 26.91 -33.36
CA THR A 464 0.46 25.93 -32.53
C THR A 464 0.26 26.44 -31.10
N LYS A 465 -1.00 26.48 -30.65
CA LYS A 465 -1.44 26.67 -29.25
C LYS A 465 -0.68 25.75 -28.29
N GLN A 466 -0.07 26.23 -27.21
CA GLN A 466 0.43 25.37 -26.12
C GLN A 466 0.63 26.15 -24.80
N GLY A 467 -0.17 25.84 -23.77
CA GLY A 467 0.12 26.16 -22.37
C GLY A 467 1.12 25.17 -21.76
N ILE A 468 1.47 25.31 -20.47
CA ILE A 468 2.32 24.33 -19.77
C ILE A 468 1.57 23.01 -19.69
N VAL A 469 2.01 22.02 -20.47
CA VAL A 469 1.47 20.66 -20.42
C VAL A 469 2.30 19.84 -19.45
N CYS A 470 1.72 19.64 -18.27
CA CYS A 470 2.15 18.63 -17.34
C CYS A 470 1.94 17.27 -17.99
N ARG A 471 3.02 16.58 -18.37
CA ARG A 471 2.97 15.19 -18.83
C ARG A 471 3.88 14.39 -17.91
N TYR A 472 3.42 13.23 -17.47
CA TYR A 472 4.35 12.20 -17.00
C TYR A 472 5.41 11.99 -18.09
N PRO A 473 6.70 11.83 -17.76
CA PRO A 473 7.75 11.66 -18.74
C PRO A 473 7.43 10.45 -19.64
N SER A 474 6.87 10.71 -20.82
CA SER A 474 6.85 9.73 -21.89
C SER A 474 8.31 9.45 -22.25
N LEU A 475 8.68 8.16 -22.31
CA LEU A 475 9.99 7.71 -22.74
C LEU A 475 10.50 8.59 -23.89
N HIS A 476 11.71 9.15 -23.71
CA HIS A 476 12.36 9.96 -24.72
C HIS A 476 12.28 9.28 -26.09
N SER A 477 11.72 9.98 -27.07
CA SER A 477 11.86 9.62 -28.48
C SER A 477 13.34 9.66 -28.85
N PRO A 478 13.89 8.62 -29.51
CA PRO A 478 15.26 8.67 -29.98
C PRO A 478 15.44 9.82 -30.97
N ILE A 479 16.63 10.44 -30.87
CA ILE A 479 17.12 11.54 -31.69
C ILE A 479 16.85 11.28 -33.17
N LYS A 480 16.05 12.14 -33.82
CA LYS A 480 15.81 12.10 -35.27
C LYS A 480 17.07 12.56 -36.00
N THR A 481 17.84 11.62 -36.54
CA THR A 481 18.74 11.90 -37.66
C THR A 481 17.90 12.00 -38.94
N LYS A 482 18.12 13.04 -39.76
CA LYS A 482 17.46 13.21 -41.06
C LYS A 482 17.91 12.08 -42.01
N PRO A 483 17.02 11.22 -42.53
CA PRO A 483 17.37 10.33 -43.63
C PRO A 483 17.11 11.03 -44.97
N THR A 484 18.05 10.88 -45.90
CA THR A 484 17.94 11.31 -47.28
C THR A 484 16.86 10.52 -48.04
N LEU A 485 16.07 11.23 -48.85
CA LEU A 485 14.87 10.80 -49.57
C LEU A 485 15.05 9.51 -50.42
N MET A 486 16.28 9.16 -50.82
CA MET A 486 16.59 7.94 -51.59
C MET A 486 16.54 6.63 -50.77
N LYS A 487 16.75 6.66 -49.45
CA LYS A 487 16.70 5.42 -48.63
C LYS A 487 15.26 4.99 -48.32
N PHE A 488 14.30 5.92 -48.37
CA PHE A 488 12.89 5.63 -48.10
C PHE A 488 12.24 4.77 -49.19
N ILE A 489 12.61 4.97 -50.46
CA ILE A 489 12.01 4.26 -51.62
C ILE A 489 12.43 2.78 -51.63
N LEU A 490 13.69 2.48 -51.32
CA LEU A 490 14.19 1.09 -51.26
C LEU A 490 13.59 0.31 -50.09
N VAL A 491 13.45 0.94 -48.91
CA VAL A 491 12.85 0.30 -47.73
C VAL A 491 11.35 0.03 -47.94
N PHE A 492 10.62 0.92 -48.61
CA PHE A 492 9.20 0.74 -48.89
C PHE A 492 8.94 -0.43 -49.86
N SER A 493 9.78 -0.59 -50.89
CA SER A 493 9.66 -1.71 -51.84
C SER A 493 9.92 -3.08 -51.19
N SER A 494 10.89 -3.14 -50.27
CA SER A 494 11.21 -4.35 -49.50
C SER A 494 10.09 -4.71 -48.52
N PHE A 495 9.48 -3.71 -47.87
CA PHE A 495 8.35 -3.94 -46.96
C PHE A 495 7.10 -4.46 -47.68
N CYS A 496 6.83 -3.97 -48.90
CA CYS A 496 5.72 -4.48 -49.72
C CYS A 496 5.96 -5.92 -50.19
N ALA A 497 7.19 -6.28 -50.57
CA ALA A 497 7.54 -7.65 -50.94
C ALA A 497 7.43 -8.63 -49.76
N ILE A 498 7.89 -8.22 -48.58
CA ILE A 498 7.78 -9.02 -47.34
C ILE A 498 6.30 -9.18 -46.94
N SER A 499 5.49 -8.12 -47.03
CA SER A 499 4.05 -8.19 -46.75
C SER A 499 3.34 -9.16 -47.70
N LEU A 500 3.70 -9.17 -48.98
CA LEU A 500 3.17 -10.12 -49.97
C LEU A 500 3.57 -11.57 -49.64
N CYS A 501 4.83 -11.81 -49.25
CA CYS A 501 5.28 -13.12 -48.82
C CYS A 501 4.58 -13.60 -47.54
N VAL A 502 4.37 -12.74 -46.55
CA VAL A 502 3.66 -13.07 -45.31
C VAL A 502 2.18 -13.35 -45.58
N SER A 503 1.51 -12.59 -46.45
CA SER A 503 0.13 -12.88 -46.86
C SER A 503 0.00 -14.20 -47.61
N MET A 504 0.97 -14.56 -48.45
CA MET A 504 1.00 -15.87 -49.15
C MET A 504 1.31 -17.04 -48.20
N LEU A 505 2.14 -16.82 -47.17
CA LEU A 505 2.42 -17.81 -46.12
C LEU A 505 1.21 -18.04 -45.20
N LEU A 506 0.44 -16.99 -44.87
CA LEU A 506 -0.79 -17.09 -44.09
C LEU A 506 -1.93 -17.79 -44.85
N LEU A 507 -1.89 -17.79 -46.19
CA LEU A 507 -2.82 -18.54 -47.04
C LEU A 507 -2.50 -20.05 -47.09
N ALA A 508 -1.30 -20.48 -46.68
CA ALA A 508 -0.85 -21.87 -46.85
C ALA A 508 -1.09 -22.80 -45.65
N THR A 509 -1.63 -22.32 -44.52
CA THR A 509 -1.93 -23.18 -43.36
C THR A 509 -3.26 -22.81 -42.69
N PRO A 510 -4.35 -23.57 -42.89
CA PRO A 510 -5.53 -23.45 -42.05
C PRO A 510 -5.28 -24.24 -40.76
N LYS A 511 -4.57 -23.65 -39.80
CA LYS A 511 -4.67 -24.12 -38.40
C LYS A 511 -5.67 -23.22 -37.69
N ILE A 512 -6.89 -23.74 -37.56
CA ILE A 512 -7.90 -23.24 -36.64
C ILE A 512 -7.27 -23.34 -35.24
N ILE A 513 -6.82 -22.21 -34.69
CA ILE A 513 -6.49 -22.10 -33.28
C ILE A 513 -7.82 -21.83 -32.59
N ASP A 514 -8.39 -22.88 -32.01
CA ASP A 514 -9.57 -22.79 -31.16
C ASP A 514 -9.15 -22.11 -29.84
N VAL A 515 -9.22 -20.78 -29.80
CA VAL A 515 -9.02 -20.01 -28.58
C VAL A 515 -10.37 -19.92 -27.86
N HIS A 516 -10.72 -20.98 -27.15
CA HIS A 516 -11.77 -20.90 -26.12
C HIS A 516 -11.30 -19.98 -24.99
N SER A 517 -11.63 -18.69 -25.06
CA SER A 517 -11.53 -17.77 -23.93
C SER A 517 -12.84 -17.77 -23.15
N SER A 518 -12.87 -18.54 -22.06
CA SER A 518 -13.95 -18.54 -21.08
C SER A 518 -13.93 -17.26 -20.22
N PRO A 519 -15.07 -16.70 -19.79
CA PRO A 519 -15.14 -15.49 -18.97
C PRO A 519 -15.13 -15.84 -17.48
N GLN A 520 -13.99 -16.35 -17.02
CA GLN A 520 -13.36 -16.03 -15.75
C GLN A 520 -11.88 -16.27 -16.03
N ASP A 521 -11.03 -15.23 -16.00
CA ASP A 521 -9.59 -15.45 -15.99
C ASP A 521 -9.26 -16.15 -14.65
N VAL A 522 -9.40 -17.48 -14.63
CA VAL A 522 -8.73 -18.35 -13.67
C VAL A 522 -7.27 -18.26 -14.07
N TYR A 523 -6.60 -17.19 -13.64
CA TYR A 523 -5.18 -17.01 -13.89
C TYR A 523 -4.45 -18.26 -13.42
N GLU A 524 -3.60 -18.83 -14.28
CA GLU A 524 -2.70 -19.88 -13.81
C GLU A 524 -1.96 -19.35 -12.57
N PRO A 525 -1.97 -20.10 -11.46
CA PRO A 525 -1.31 -19.68 -10.22
C PRO A 525 0.12 -19.26 -10.50
N THR A 526 0.59 -18.20 -9.83
CA THR A 526 2.00 -17.83 -9.96
C THR A 526 2.84 -18.99 -9.43
N THR A 527 3.93 -19.31 -10.12
CA THR A 527 4.87 -20.36 -9.72
C THR A 527 6.25 -19.76 -9.45
N VAL A 528 7.10 -20.49 -8.72
CA VAL A 528 8.45 -20.00 -8.35
C VAL A 528 9.33 -19.76 -9.57
N ASP A 529 9.16 -20.54 -10.64
CA ASP A 529 9.85 -20.32 -11.90
C ASP A 529 9.39 -19.05 -12.60
N GLN A 530 8.32 -18.37 -12.20
CA GLN A 530 7.92 -17.06 -12.73
C GLN A 530 8.47 -15.88 -11.93
N LEU A 531 9.21 -16.15 -10.84
CA LEU A 531 9.99 -15.18 -10.08
C LEU A 531 11.44 -15.17 -10.59
N VAL A 532 12.07 -13.99 -10.56
CA VAL A 532 13.50 -13.81 -10.82
C VAL A 532 14.13 -13.02 -9.68
N PHE A 533 15.18 -13.57 -9.07
CA PHE A 533 15.85 -12.97 -7.92
C PHE A 533 17.08 -12.17 -8.35
N GLY A 534 17.17 -10.92 -7.89
CA GLY A 534 18.37 -10.08 -7.99
C GLY A 534 18.94 -9.84 -6.59
N ILE A 535 19.98 -10.57 -6.22
CA ILE A 535 20.57 -10.49 -4.87
C ILE A 535 21.82 -9.61 -4.93
N ALA A 536 21.90 -8.59 -4.07
CA ALA A 536 23.07 -7.74 -4.00
C ALA A 536 24.12 -8.30 -3.03
N SER A 537 25.36 -8.42 -3.50
CA SER A 537 26.49 -8.93 -2.70
C SER A 537 27.80 -8.28 -3.13
N SER A 538 28.93 -8.67 -2.53
CA SER A 538 30.28 -8.32 -2.97
C SER A 538 31.15 -9.57 -3.01
N GLY A 539 32.24 -9.54 -3.78
CA GLY A 539 33.22 -10.63 -3.80
C GLY A 539 33.78 -10.94 -2.41
N ASN A 540 33.78 -9.96 -1.51
CA ASN A 540 34.26 -10.09 -0.13
C ASN A 540 33.21 -10.63 0.85
N SER A 541 31.92 -10.27 0.68
CA SER A 541 30.84 -10.68 1.58
C SER A 541 30.26 -12.03 1.20
N TRP A 542 30.18 -12.34 -0.10
CA TRP A 542 29.57 -13.57 -0.62
C TRP A 542 30.11 -14.85 0.02
N PRO A 543 31.44 -15.08 0.13
CA PRO A 543 31.96 -16.32 0.72
C PRO A 543 31.48 -16.57 2.15
N LYS A 544 31.24 -15.50 2.92
CA LYS A 544 30.79 -15.58 4.33
C LYS A 544 29.28 -15.84 4.45
N ARG A 545 28.50 -15.33 3.49
CA ARG A 545 27.04 -15.25 3.54
C ARG A 545 26.30 -16.21 2.61
N LYS A 546 26.98 -16.84 1.65
CA LYS A 546 26.39 -17.82 0.70
C LYS A 546 25.56 -18.92 1.36
N GLU A 547 25.90 -19.30 2.59
CA GLU A 547 25.14 -20.27 3.39
C GLU A 547 23.69 -19.85 3.67
N TYR A 548 23.41 -18.55 3.79
CA TYR A 548 22.05 -18.05 3.97
C TYR A 548 21.22 -18.25 2.70
N SER A 549 21.81 -17.97 1.54
CA SER A 549 21.17 -18.22 0.24
C SER A 549 20.93 -19.72 -0.01
N ARG A 550 21.87 -20.58 0.39
CA ARG A 550 21.73 -22.04 0.23
C ARG A 550 20.50 -22.63 0.91
N MET A 551 20.03 -22.04 2.03
CA MET A 551 18.89 -22.57 2.77
C MET A 551 17.58 -22.50 1.98
N TRP A 552 17.41 -21.48 1.14
CA TRP A 552 16.15 -21.22 0.43
C TRP A 552 16.28 -21.32 -1.09
N TRP A 553 17.48 -21.25 -1.66
CA TRP A 553 17.70 -21.40 -3.09
C TRP A 553 17.61 -22.86 -3.53
N ASN A 554 16.77 -23.17 -4.52
CA ASN A 554 16.62 -24.51 -5.09
C ASN A 554 16.41 -25.62 -4.04
N SER A 555 15.81 -25.32 -2.88
CA SER A 555 15.57 -26.31 -1.83
C SER A 555 14.60 -27.43 -2.25
N ASN A 556 13.89 -27.24 -3.38
CA ASN A 556 13.10 -28.27 -4.04
C ASN A 556 13.77 -28.72 -5.35
N PRO A 557 14.21 -29.98 -5.48
CA PRO A 557 14.93 -30.48 -6.65
C PRO A 557 14.10 -30.47 -7.95
N ASN A 558 12.76 -30.38 -7.86
CA ASN A 558 11.86 -30.41 -9.02
C ASN A 558 11.54 -29.02 -9.60
N LYS A 559 12.06 -27.92 -9.03
CA LYS A 559 11.78 -26.56 -9.51
C LYS A 559 13.04 -25.69 -9.44
N THR A 560 13.51 -25.24 -10.59
CA THR A 560 14.68 -24.35 -10.69
C THR A 560 14.28 -22.90 -10.48
N MET A 561 14.79 -22.29 -9.42
CA MET A 561 14.77 -20.85 -9.20
C MET A 561 15.67 -20.14 -10.21
N ARG A 562 15.38 -18.87 -10.50
CA ARG A 562 16.06 -18.08 -11.53
C ARG A 562 16.50 -16.75 -10.95
N GLY A 563 17.63 -16.23 -11.42
CA GLY A 563 18.20 -15.02 -10.87
C GLY A 563 19.72 -15.07 -10.79
N CYS A 564 20.30 -14.07 -10.13
CA CYS A 564 21.73 -13.93 -9.92
C CYS A 564 22.04 -13.24 -8.60
N VAL A 565 23.20 -13.56 -8.05
CA VAL A 565 23.86 -12.77 -7.01
C VAL A 565 24.86 -11.84 -7.68
N PHE A 566 24.63 -10.54 -7.57
CA PHE A 566 25.40 -9.49 -8.19
C PHE A 566 26.55 -9.04 -7.29
N VAL A 567 27.77 -9.33 -7.70
CA VAL A 567 29.03 -8.98 -7.00
C VAL A 567 29.79 -7.88 -7.75
N ASP A 568 30.67 -7.17 -7.05
CA ASP A 568 31.59 -6.20 -7.63
C ASP A 568 32.82 -6.87 -8.29
N SER A 569 33.21 -8.03 -7.79
CA SER A 569 34.25 -8.88 -8.35
C SER A 569 33.97 -10.34 -7.98
N LEU A 570 34.45 -11.29 -8.79
CA LEU A 570 34.34 -12.70 -8.46
C LEU A 570 35.22 -13.02 -7.23
N PRO A 571 34.75 -13.85 -6.28
CA PRO A 571 35.55 -14.28 -5.15
C PRO A 571 36.73 -15.15 -5.61
N ASN A 572 37.84 -15.13 -4.88
CA ASN A 572 39.05 -15.91 -5.15
C ASN A 572 38.91 -17.43 -4.85
N GLU A 573 37.69 -17.92 -4.58
CA GLU A 573 37.40 -19.34 -4.38
C GLU A 573 37.08 -19.99 -5.73
N ASN A 574 37.41 -21.28 -5.92
CA ASN A 574 36.93 -22.04 -7.07
C ASN A 574 35.40 -22.02 -7.06
N VAL A 575 34.81 -21.21 -7.94
CA VAL A 575 33.37 -21.14 -8.17
C VAL A 575 32.95 -22.42 -8.88
N ASN A 576 32.89 -23.53 -8.14
CA ASN A 576 32.25 -24.73 -8.63
C ASN A 576 30.77 -24.42 -8.85
N ASN A 577 30.19 -24.96 -9.92
CA ASN A 577 28.75 -24.88 -10.23
C ASN A 577 27.94 -25.69 -9.20
N ASP A 578 27.86 -25.19 -7.96
CA ASP A 578 26.98 -25.71 -6.92
C ASP A 578 25.54 -25.29 -7.23
N ALA A 579 24.73 -26.23 -7.73
CA ALA A 579 23.34 -25.99 -8.08
C ALA A 579 22.44 -25.60 -6.89
N SER A 580 22.94 -25.79 -5.65
CA SER A 580 22.26 -25.32 -4.44
C SER A 580 22.47 -23.83 -4.16
N LEU A 581 23.32 -23.16 -4.93
CA LEU A 581 23.55 -21.72 -4.84
C LEU A 581 23.06 -20.98 -6.10
N PRO A 582 22.66 -19.71 -5.97
CA PRO A 582 22.41 -18.86 -7.12
C PRO A 582 23.71 -18.62 -7.92
N PRO A 583 23.63 -18.45 -9.25
CA PRO A 583 24.78 -18.09 -10.05
C PRO A 583 25.28 -16.69 -9.67
N LEU A 584 26.59 -16.46 -9.83
CA LEU A 584 27.20 -15.15 -9.64
C LEU A 584 27.17 -14.35 -10.94
N CYS A 585 26.76 -13.08 -10.85
CA CYS A 585 26.84 -12.08 -11.90
C CYS A 585 27.76 -10.95 -11.44
N VAL A 586 28.64 -10.44 -12.32
CA VAL A 586 29.47 -9.26 -12.00
C VAL A 586 28.73 -8.01 -12.48
N SER A 587 28.50 -7.07 -11.56
CA SER A 587 27.84 -5.80 -11.91
C SER A 587 28.72 -4.93 -12.81
N GLU A 588 28.07 -4.16 -13.67
CA GLU A 588 28.75 -3.23 -14.57
C GLU A 588 29.38 -2.05 -13.82
N ASP A 589 30.35 -1.39 -14.47
CA ASP A 589 30.99 -0.19 -13.93
C ASP A 589 29.98 0.94 -13.66
N THR A 590 30.15 1.59 -12.51
CA THR A 590 29.31 2.70 -12.06
C THR A 590 30.08 4.01 -11.92
N SER A 591 31.33 4.09 -12.38
CA SER A 591 32.20 5.27 -12.25
C SER A 591 31.55 6.56 -12.77
N GLN A 592 30.74 6.47 -13.82
CA GLN A 592 30.01 7.61 -14.42
C GLN A 592 28.98 8.28 -13.50
N PHE A 593 28.51 7.60 -12.45
CA PHE A 593 27.50 8.16 -11.55
C PHE A 593 28.16 8.95 -10.41
N LEU A 594 27.69 10.17 -10.17
CA LEU A 594 28.16 10.97 -9.04
C LEU A 594 27.60 10.42 -7.71
N TYR A 595 28.42 10.48 -6.66
CA TYR A 595 28.02 10.18 -5.29
C TYR A 595 28.47 11.31 -4.36
N THR A 596 27.53 12.05 -3.77
CA THR A 596 27.81 13.26 -2.99
C THR A 596 27.44 13.15 -1.51
N TYR A 597 26.91 12.01 -1.05
CA TYR A 597 26.58 11.83 0.36
C TYR A 597 27.85 11.72 1.22
N LYS A 598 28.01 12.63 2.20
CA LYS A 598 29.26 12.79 2.96
C LYS A 598 29.29 12.10 4.33
N HIS A 599 28.14 11.69 4.88
CA HIS A 599 28.05 11.22 6.27
C HIS A 599 28.18 9.70 6.40
N GLY A 600 29.26 9.13 5.83
CA GLY A 600 29.62 7.72 6.02
C GLY A 600 28.86 6.70 5.16
N GLY A 601 28.14 7.13 4.12
CA GLY A 601 27.53 6.19 3.16
C GLY A 601 28.53 5.63 2.15
N LEU A 602 28.26 4.44 1.61
CA LEU A 602 29.14 3.76 0.66
C LEU A 602 28.74 4.02 -0.79
N ARG A 603 29.72 4.38 -1.64
CA ARG A 603 29.52 4.56 -3.09
C ARG A 603 28.98 3.30 -3.78
N SER A 604 29.25 2.12 -3.21
CA SER A 604 28.71 0.84 -3.69
C SER A 604 27.18 0.80 -3.73
N ALA A 605 26.48 1.67 -2.99
CA ALA A 605 25.02 1.82 -3.05
C ALA A 605 24.50 2.12 -4.46
N ILE A 606 25.29 2.76 -5.32
CA ILE A 606 24.93 2.99 -6.73
C ILE A 606 24.84 1.66 -7.49
N ARG A 607 25.86 0.79 -7.31
CA ARG A 607 25.89 -0.55 -7.92
C ARG A 607 24.74 -1.40 -7.42
N VAL A 608 24.49 -1.39 -6.11
CA VAL A 608 23.37 -2.12 -5.50
C VAL A 608 22.02 -1.66 -6.08
N ALA A 609 21.81 -0.36 -6.28
CA ALA A 609 20.60 0.14 -6.94
C ALA A 609 20.47 -0.36 -8.40
N ARG A 610 21.59 -0.47 -9.12
CA ARG A 610 21.61 -0.95 -10.52
C ARG A 610 21.33 -2.44 -10.67
N VAL A 611 21.42 -3.25 -9.60
CA VAL A 611 20.98 -4.67 -9.60
C VAL A 611 19.56 -4.81 -10.15
N VAL A 612 18.68 -3.82 -9.92
CA VAL A 612 17.33 -3.80 -10.50
C VAL A 612 17.34 -3.84 -12.02
N LYS A 613 18.13 -2.96 -12.65
CA LYS A 613 18.27 -2.91 -14.11
C LYS A 613 19.00 -4.13 -14.64
N GLU A 614 20.07 -4.55 -13.97
CA GLU A 614 20.92 -5.67 -14.40
C GLU A 614 20.18 -7.00 -14.36
N THR A 615 19.32 -7.22 -13.35
CA THR A 615 18.47 -8.43 -13.25
C THR A 615 17.45 -8.49 -14.39
N VAL A 616 16.85 -7.36 -14.77
CA VAL A 616 15.96 -7.30 -15.95
C VAL A 616 16.73 -7.56 -17.25
N ALA A 617 18.00 -7.12 -17.32
CA ALA A 617 18.86 -7.31 -18.48
C ALA A 617 19.25 -8.78 -18.74
N LEU A 618 19.05 -9.68 -17.78
CA LEU A 618 19.20 -11.14 -17.96
C LEU A 618 18.17 -11.75 -18.93
N LYS A 619 17.07 -11.03 -19.23
CA LYS A 619 16.06 -11.40 -20.24
C LYS A 619 15.45 -12.81 -20.06
N HIS A 620 15.23 -13.23 -18.82
CA HIS A 620 14.44 -14.44 -18.54
C HIS A 620 13.03 -14.34 -19.17
N SER A 621 12.53 -15.43 -19.73
CA SER A 621 11.19 -15.52 -20.32
C SER A 621 10.10 -15.79 -19.26
N GLY A 622 8.86 -15.39 -19.52
CA GLY A 622 7.71 -15.73 -18.66
C GLY A 622 7.78 -15.16 -17.22
N VAL A 623 8.55 -14.10 -17.00
CA VAL A 623 8.69 -13.48 -15.67
C VAL A 623 7.40 -12.73 -15.32
N ARG A 624 6.87 -13.00 -14.12
CA ARG A 624 5.79 -12.22 -13.53
C ARG A 624 6.29 -11.22 -12.50
N TRP A 625 7.30 -11.62 -11.73
CA TRP A 625 7.83 -10.82 -10.62
C TRP A 625 9.35 -10.85 -10.58
N TYR A 626 9.95 -9.69 -10.30
CA TYR A 626 11.35 -9.56 -9.93
C TYR A 626 11.44 -9.31 -8.43
N VAL A 627 12.25 -10.09 -7.73
CA VAL A 627 12.43 -10.02 -6.26
C VAL A 627 13.87 -9.61 -5.97
N PHE A 628 14.05 -8.66 -5.07
CA PHE A 628 15.36 -8.08 -4.73
C PHE A 628 15.61 -8.19 -3.23
N GLY A 629 16.87 -8.39 -2.86
CA GLY A 629 17.35 -8.45 -1.48
C GLY A 629 18.88 -8.44 -1.43
N ASP A 630 19.42 -8.49 -0.22
CA ASP A 630 20.87 -8.54 0.03
C ASP A 630 21.31 -10.00 0.27
N ASP A 631 22.63 -10.23 0.33
CA ASP A 631 23.19 -11.57 0.53
C ASP A 631 23.00 -12.17 1.94
N ASP A 632 22.56 -11.35 2.90
CA ASP A 632 22.07 -11.73 4.23
C ASP A 632 20.54 -11.63 4.37
N THR A 633 19.80 -11.50 3.26
CA THR A 633 18.34 -11.68 3.23
C THR A 633 17.99 -13.16 3.05
N ILE A 634 17.16 -13.68 3.95
CA ILE A 634 16.63 -15.04 3.94
C ILE A 634 15.21 -14.98 3.43
N PHE A 635 14.94 -15.52 2.24
CA PHE A 635 13.60 -15.54 1.66
C PHE A 635 12.82 -16.81 1.98
N PHE A 636 11.50 -16.73 1.91
CA PHE A 636 10.56 -17.85 1.99
C PHE A 636 9.82 -17.99 0.63
N PRO A 637 10.42 -18.65 -0.38
CA PRO A 637 9.94 -18.58 -1.77
C PRO A 637 8.51 -19.07 -1.99
N HIS A 638 8.07 -20.09 -1.25
CA HIS A 638 6.69 -20.57 -1.33
C HIS A 638 5.70 -19.49 -0.85
N ASN A 639 6.02 -18.83 0.26
CA ASN A 639 5.19 -17.74 0.80
C ASN A 639 5.22 -16.52 -0.13
N LEU A 640 6.37 -16.17 -0.72
CA LEU A 640 6.47 -15.14 -1.76
C LEU A 640 5.54 -15.42 -2.94
N VAL A 641 5.56 -16.64 -3.48
CA VAL A 641 4.71 -17.04 -4.59
C VAL A 641 3.23 -16.91 -4.23
N LYS A 642 2.84 -17.36 -3.03
CA LYS A 642 1.47 -17.26 -2.54
C LYS A 642 1.03 -15.82 -2.40
N THR A 643 1.79 -14.99 -1.67
CA THR A 643 1.47 -13.58 -1.46
C THR A 643 1.41 -12.81 -2.79
N LEU A 644 2.35 -13.01 -3.70
CA LEU A 644 2.36 -12.32 -5.00
C LEU A 644 1.25 -12.79 -5.95
N SER A 645 0.68 -13.99 -5.74
CA SER A 645 -0.43 -14.51 -6.54
C SER A 645 -1.74 -13.74 -6.37
N LYS A 646 -1.89 -12.95 -5.28
CA LYS A 646 -3.08 -12.12 -5.06
C LYS A 646 -3.08 -10.82 -5.89
N TYR A 647 -1.96 -10.51 -6.56
CA TYR A 647 -1.77 -9.31 -7.37
C TYR A 647 -1.71 -9.62 -8.87
N ASP A 648 -2.29 -8.74 -9.70
CA ASP A 648 -2.17 -8.84 -11.16
C ASP A 648 -0.83 -8.26 -11.62
N HIS A 649 0.17 -9.13 -11.84
CA HIS A 649 1.53 -8.79 -12.26
C HIS A 649 1.65 -7.97 -13.57
N ARG A 650 0.57 -7.86 -14.36
CA ARG A 650 0.52 -7.00 -15.56
C ARG A 650 0.31 -5.53 -15.21
N LEU A 651 -0.01 -5.24 -13.95
CA LEU A 651 -0.16 -3.90 -13.38
C LEU A 651 1.12 -3.50 -12.67
N TRP A 652 1.32 -2.19 -12.48
CA TRP A 652 2.51 -1.67 -11.83
C TRP A 652 2.41 -1.80 -10.32
N TYR A 653 3.12 -2.78 -9.77
CA TYR A 653 3.25 -2.99 -8.34
C TYR A 653 4.70 -2.86 -7.90
N TYR A 654 4.89 -2.12 -6.81
CA TYR A 654 6.08 -2.08 -5.96
C TYR A 654 5.67 -2.58 -4.57
N VAL A 655 6.11 -3.78 -4.21
CA VAL A 655 5.64 -4.55 -3.06
C VAL A 655 6.77 -4.76 -2.07
N GLY A 656 6.56 -4.44 -0.79
CA GLY A 656 7.58 -4.61 0.25
C GLY A 656 7.13 -4.00 1.57
N SER A 657 8.06 -3.81 2.50
CA SER A 657 7.80 -3.19 3.80
C SER A 657 8.87 -2.18 4.18
N TYR A 658 8.50 -1.24 5.05
CA TYR A 658 9.44 -0.35 5.74
C TYR A 658 10.05 -1.04 6.98
N SER A 659 11.01 -0.37 7.63
CA SER A 659 11.71 -0.92 8.80
C SER A 659 10.81 -1.06 10.04
N GLU A 660 11.10 -2.08 10.85
CA GLU A 660 10.59 -2.26 12.21
C GLU A 660 10.92 -1.07 13.13
N ILE A 661 12.00 -0.35 12.82
CA ILE A 661 12.42 0.85 13.54
C ILE A 661 11.77 2.08 12.92
N TYR A 662 11.02 2.81 13.74
CA TYR A 662 10.32 4.02 13.30
C TYR A 662 11.28 5.10 12.78
N GLU A 663 12.43 5.32 13.46
CA GLU A 663 13.42 6.34 13.06
C GLU A 663 13.89 6.17 11.61
N GLY A 664 14.25 4.95 11.22
CA GLY A 664 14.70 4.65 9.86
C GLY A 664 13.61 4.98 8.84
N THR A 665 12.38 4.56 9.13
CA THR A 665 11.22 4.84 8.28
C THR A 665 10.93 6.34 8.17
N GLN A 666 11.08 7.10 9.25
CA GLN A 666 10.87 8.53 9.23
C GLN A 666 11.96 9.29 8.44
N VAL A 667 13.21 8.83 8.49
CA VAL A 667 14.31 9.44 7.73
C VAL A 667 14.22 9.12 6.24
N PHE A 668 13.97 7.84 5.89
CA PHE A 668 14.07 7.38 4.51
C PHE A 668 12.74 7.41 3.75
N GLY A 669 11.63 7.03 4.38
CA GLY A 669 10.33 7.05 3.73
C GLY A 669 9.37 5.98 4.23
N PHE A 670 8.14 6.35 4.60
CA PHE A 670 7.02 5.41 4.77
C PHE A 670 6.57 4.79 3.43
N GLY A 671 6.91 5.44 2.31
CA GLY A 671 6.64 4.95 0.95
C GLY A 671 7.76 4.07 0.37
N MET A 672 8.83 3.78 1.12
CA MET A 672 9.99 3.03 0.65
C MET A 672 9.98 1.60 1.21
N ALA A 673 10.09 0.59 0.36
CA ALA A 673 10.49 -0.74 0.80
C ALA A 673 12.00 -0.76 1.08
N PHE A 674 12.40 -1.29 2.23
CA PHE A 674 13.80 -1.37 2.62
C PHE A 674 14.47 -2.56 1.91
N GLY A 675 15.64 -2.30 1.31
CA GLY A 675 16.32 -3.27 0.44
C GLY A 675 16.71 -4.58 1.14
N GLY A 676 17.16 -4.49 2.40
CA GLY A 676 17.60 -5.65 3.17
C GLY A 676 16.44 -6.59 3.55
N GLY A 677 15.28 -6.03 3.91
CA GLY A 677 14.05 -6.80 4.07
C GLY A 677 13.57 -7.38 2.74
N GLY A 678 13.99 -6.80 1.63
CA GLY A 678 13.66 -7.26 0.30
C GLY A 678 12.33 -6.69 -0.20
N PHE A 679 12.19 -6.70 -1.51
CA PHE A 679 10.99 -6.17 -2.18
C PHE A 679 10.77 -6.87 -3.52
N ALA A 680 9.54 -6.80 -4.02
CA ALA A 680 9.17 -7.31 -5.33
C ALA A 680 8.61 -6.19 -6.22
N ILE A 681 8.93 -6.25 -7.51
CA ILE A 681 8.29 -5.42 -8.53
C ILE A 681 7.68 -6.31 -9.60
N SER A 682 6.47 -5.94 -10.02
CA SER A 682 5.81 -6.56 -11.16
C SER A 682 6.66 -6.47 -12.43
N SER A 683 6.60 -7.49 -13.30
CA SER A 683 7.35 -7.48 -14.56
C SER A 683 7.02 -6.26 -15.43
N SER A 684 5.75 -5.83 -15.43
CA SER A 684 5.31 -4.65 -16.18
C SER A 684 5.98 -3.34 -15.70
N LEU A 685 6.17 -3.16 -14.39
CA LEU A 685 6.91 -2.02 -13.82
C LEU A 685 8.41 -2.16 -14.06
N ALA A 686 8.98 -3.35 -13.85
CA ALA A 686 10.41 -3.61 -13.97
C ALA A 686 10.96 -3.26 -15.36
N GLN A 687 10.22 -3.61 -16.42
CA GLN A 687 10.58 -3.33 -17.81
C GLN A 687 10.63 -1.82 -18.12
N VAL A 688 9.83 -1.01 -17.43
CA VAL A 688 9.84 0.45 -17.58
C VAL A 688 10.95 1.06 -16.74
N LEU A 689 11.03 0.66 -15.46
CA LEU A 689 12.04 1.15 -14.52
C LEU A 689 13.46 0.92 -15.06
N ALA A 690 13.77 -0.27 -15.57
CA ALA A 690 15.10 -0.60 -16.10
C ALA A 690 15.55 0.33 -17.25
N LYS A 691 14.61 0.88 -18.04
CA LYS A 691 14.92 1.81 -19.14
C LYS A 691 15.29 3.21 -18.65
N VAL A 692 14.74 3.63 -17.51
CA VAL A 692 14.91 4.99 -16.98
C VAL A 692 15.88 5.07 -15.79
N LEU A 693 16.19 3.93 -15.16
CA LEU A 693 16.91 3.84 -13.89
C LEU A 693 18.23 4.60 -13.88
N ASP A 694 19.10 4.40 -14.87
CA ASP A 694 20.42 5.07 -14.89
C ASP A 694 20.27 6.60 -14.95
N SER A 695 19.41 7.13 -15.83
CA SER A 695 19.17 8.57 -15.90
C SER A 695 18.59 9.12 -14.60
N CYS A 696 17.78 8.31 -13.90
CA CYS A 696 17.21 8.66 -12.61
C CYS A 696 18.28 8.68 -11.52
N ILE A 697 19.11 7.65 -11.39
CA ILE A 697 20.20 7.59 -10.39
C ILE A 697 21.10 8.83 -10.49
N GLN A 698 21.38 9.34 -11.70
CA GLN A 698 22.15 10.57 -11.91
C GLN A 698 21.53 11.81 -11.24
N ARG A 699 20.20 11.86 -11.06
CA ARG A 699 19.50 12.95 -10.35
C ARG A 699 19.59 12.86 -8.83
N TYR A 700 19.97 11.69 -8.29
CA TYR A 700 20.01 11.43 -6.85
C TYR A 700 21.42 11.08 -6.33
N PRO A 701 22.46 11.89 -6.63
CA PRO A 701 23.81 11.61 -6.14
C PRO A 701 23.93 11.79 -4.62
N HIS A 702 23.02 12.58 -4.02
CA HIS A 702 23.01 12.95 -2.60
C HIS A 702 22.31 11.92 -1.69
N LEU A 703 21.64 10.90 -2.24
CA LEU A 703 20.97 9.90 -1.40
C LEU A 703 21.98 8.95 -0.74
N TYR A 704 21.65 8.50 0.47
CA TYR A 704 22.47 7.56 1.25
C TYR A 704 22.51 6.17 0.60
N GLY A 705 21.39 5.45 0.60
CA GLY A 705 21.30 4.04 0.23
C GLY A 705 20.89 3.77 -1.22
N SER A 706 20.91 2.50 -1.59
CA SER A 706 20.44 1.98 -2.87
C SER A 706 18.91 2.00 -2.97
N ASP A 707 18.26 1.55 -1.91
CA ASP A 707 16.81 1.57 -1.69
C ASP A 707 16.19 2.95 -1.91
N ALA A 708 16.76 4.00 -1.32
CA ALA A 708 16.29 5.38 -1.49
C ALA A 708 16.34 5.83 -2.97
N ARG A 709 17.34 5.37 -3.73
CA ARG A 709 17.45 5.66 -5.17
C ARG A 709 16.40 4.90 -5.96
N VAL A 710 16.23 3.61 -5.71
CA VAL A 710 15.21 2.78 -6.37
C VAL A 710 13.82 3.36 -6.11
N TYR A 711 13.50 3.67 -4.84
CA TYR A 711 12.26 4.31 -4.44
C TYR A 711 12.03 5.66 -5.13
N SER A 712 13.05 6.52 -5.20
CA SER A 712 12.96 7.80 -5.88
C SER A 712 12.61 7.63 -7.37
N CYS A 713 13.23 6.65 -8.04
CA CYS A 713 12.95 6.35 -9.44
C CYS A 713 11.55 5.75 -9.66
N ILE A 714 11.07 4.91 -8.74
CA ILE A 714 9.71 4.38 -8.77
C ILE A 714 8.68 5.51 -8.52
N THR A 715 9.00 6.45 -7.62
CA THR A 715 8.19 7.65 -7.35
C THR A 715 8.06 8.53 -8.60
N GLU A 716 9.13 8.70 -9.37
CA GLU A 716 9.09 9.40 -10.67
C GLU A 716 8.18 8.72 -11.71
N LEU A 717 7.88 7.44 -11.55
CA LEU A 717 6.91 6.71 -12.37
C LEU A 717 5.48 6.76 -11.80
N GLY A 718 5.26 7.40 -10.65
CA GLY A 718 3.95 7.54 -10.02
C GLY A 718 3.48 6.29 -9.28
N VAL A 719 4.37 5.38 -8.92
CA VAL A 719 4.00 4.15 -8.22
C VAL A 719 4.31 4.29 -6.73
N GLY A 720 3.29 4.14 -5.89
CA GLY A 720 3.47 4.08 -4.43
C GLY A 720 3.64 2.65 -3.93
N LEU A 721 4.23 2.50 -2.74
CA LEU A 721 4.38 1.22 -2.06
C LEU A 721 3.04 0.48 -1.91
N THR A 722 3.10 -0.82 -2.13
CA THR A 722 2.09 -1.80 -1.73
C THR A 722 2.67 -2.53 -0.52
N LEU A 723 2.17 -2.19 0.66
CA LEU A 723 2.71 -2.67 1.93
C LEU A 723 2.40 -4.16 2.11
N GLU A 724 3.43 -4.97 2.31
CA GLU A 724 3.34 -6.38 2.70
C GLU A 724 4.15 -6.61 3.97
N PRO A 725 3.53 -6.66 5.16
CA PRO A 725 4.24 -6.69 6.44
C PRO A 725 5.10 -7.93 6.70
N GLY A 726 5.05 -8.94 5.83
CA GLY A 726 5.87 -10.17 5.95
C GLY A 726 7.29 -10.02 5.43
N PHE A 727 7.64 -8.88 4.80
CA PHE A 727 9.02 -8.52 4.52
C PHE A 727 9.63 -7.84 5.74
N HIS A 728 10.69 -8.42 6.32
CA HIS A 728 11.32 -7.89 7.53
C HIS A 728 12.74 -7.42 7.29
N GLN A 729 12.99 -6.13 7.54
CA GLN A 729 14.31 -5.52 7.49
C GLN A 729 15.16 -5.92 8.71
N VAL A 730 14.50 -6.20 9.85
CA VAL A 730 15.09 -6.64 11.12
C VAL A 730 16.25 -5.74 11.54
N ASP A 731 16.03 -4.41 11.53
CA ASP A 731 16.97 -3.43 12.10
C ASP A 731 16.95 -3.48 13.63
N LEU A 732 17.11 -4.66 14.20
CA LEU A 732 17.07 -4.99 15.63
C LEU A 732 18.34 -5.76 16.00
N ARG A 733 18.66 -5.78 17.30
CA ARG A 733 19.82 -6.48 17.87
C ARG A 733 19.44 -7.35 19.05
N GLY A 734 20.28 -8.35 19.31
CA GLY A 734 20.09 -9.28 20.41
C GLY A 734 18.90 -10.21 20.17
N ASN A 735 18.15 -10.50 21.23
CA ASN A 735 17.07 -11.48 21.19
C ASN A 735 15.81 -10.95 20.50
N ILE A 736 15.57 -11.35 19.25
CA ILE A 736 14.37 -10.98 18.47
C ILE A 736 13.14 -11.87 18.74
N PHE A 737 13.13 -12.65 19.82
CA PHE A 737 12.07 -13.61 20.14
C PHE A 737 10.66 -13.03 20.01
N GLY A 738 10.41 -11.87 20.61
CA GLY A 738 9.07 -11.28 20.64
C GLY A 738 8.57 -10.86 19.25
N LEU A 739 9.47 -10.44 18.35
CA LEU A 739 9.10 -10.12 16.96
C LEU A 739 8.60 -11.38 16.24
N LEU A 740 9.33 -12.49 16.39
CA LEU A 740 9.00 -13.75 15.72
C LEU A 740 7.81 -14.47 16.38
N ALA A 741 7.69 -14.40 17.70
CA ALA A 741 6.61 -15.05 18.46
C ALA A 741 5.24 -14.40 18.25
N SER A 742 5.23 -13.09 17.95
CA SER A 742 4.01 -12.31 17.67
C SER A 742 3.93 -11.87 16.21
N HIS A 743 4.46 -12.67 15.28
CA HIS A 743 4.42 -12.35 13.85
C HIS A 743 2.98 -12.09 13.36
N PRO A 744 2.76 -11.09 12.49
CA PRO A 744 1.43 -10.77 11.96
C PRO A 744 0.79 -11.95 11.20
N LEU A 745 -0.51 -11.86 10.92
CA LEU A 745 -1.27 -12.90 10.21
C LEU A 745 -0.85 -13.07 8.73
N THR A 746 -0.07 -12.15 8.18
CA THR A 746 0.50 -12.32 6.83
C THR A 746 1.55 -13.44 6.83
N PRO A 747 1.77 -14.15 5.71
CA PRO A 747 2.89 -15.09 5.61
C PRO A 747 4.25 -14.40 5.81
N LEU A 748 5.18 -15.05 6.50
CA LEU A 748 6.57 -14.60 6.57
C LEU A 748 7.22 -14.69 5.17
N LEU A 749 7.77 -13.60 4.66
CA LEU A 749 8.33 -13.50 3.29
C LEU A 749 9.84 -13.41 3.29
N SER A 750 10.41 -12.72 4.28
CA SER A 750 11.86 -12.59 4.44
C SER A 750 12.26 -12.21 5.86
N LEU A 751 13.51 -12.53 6.20
CA LEU A 751 14.23 -12.04 7.38
C LEU A 751 15.60 -11.52 6.93
N HIS A 752 16.15 -10.55 7.65
CA HIS A 752 17.41 -9.90 7.31
C HIS A 752 18.32 -9.74 8.53
N HIS A 753 19.59 -9.43 8.29
CA HIS A 753 20.62 -9.24 9.32
C HIS A 753 20.72 -10.36 10.40
N PRO A 754 20.67 -11.66 10.04
CA PRO A 754 20.77 -12.75 11.01
C PRO A 754 22.08 -12.73 11.82
N ASP A 755 23.16 -12.16 11.26
CA ASP A 755 24.45 -12.00 11.93
C ASP A 755 24.44 -10.96 13.08
N HIS A 756 23.41 -10.12 13.17
CA HIS A 756 23.29 -9.05 14.19
C HIS A 756 22.30 -9.37 15.31
N THR A 757 21.61 -10.50 15.21
CA THR A 757 20.64 -10.99 16.19
C THR A 757 21.17 -12.22 16.91
N ASP A 758 20.68 -12.46 18.13
CA ASP A 758 20.97 -13.72 18.82
C ASP A 758 20.37 -14.90 18.03
N PRO A 759 20.94 -16.11 18.11
CA PRO A 759 20.33 -17.30 17.52
C PRO A 759 18.89 -17.48 18.01
N ILE A 760 17.97 -17.67 17.07
CA ILE A 760 16.51 -17.75 17.36
C ILE A 760 16.15 -18.98 18.20
N PHE A 761 16.99 -20.02 18.18
CA PHE A 761 16.87 -21.18 19.05
C PHE A 761 18.02 -21.23 20.06
N PRO A 762 17.75 -21.52 21.34
CA PRO A 762 18.79 -21.58 22.36
C PRO A 762 19.78 -22.72 22.09
N ASN A 763 21.03 -22.55 22.54
CA ASN A 763 22.11 -23.54 22.41
C ASN A 763 22.46 -23.92 20.95
N MET A 764 22.10 -23.08 19.98
CA MET A 764 22.46 -23.23 18.56
C MET A 764 23.25 -22.02 18.07
N SER A 765 24.08 -22.20 17.05
CA SER A 765 24.62 -21.07 16.27
C SER A 765 23.52 -20.49 15.36
N THR A 766 23.63 -19.22 14.96
CA THR A 766 22.70 -18.55 14.02
C THR A 766 22.35 -19.40 12.79
N LYS A 767 23.37 -19.97 12.12
CA LYS A 767 23.15 -20.82 10.94
C LYS A 767 22.33 -22.08 11.27
N LYS A 768 22.69 -22.79 12.33
CA LYS A 768 21.96 -23.98 12.81
C LYS A 768 20.53 -23.65 13.26
N SER A 769 20.32 -22.52 13.94
CA SER A 769 18.97 -22.13 14.37
C SER A 769 18.06 -21.82 13.18
N LEU A 770 18.60 -21.19 12.13
CA LEU A 770 17.86 -20.97 10.88
C LEU A 770 17.60 -22.28 10.14
N GLN A 771 18.58 -23.18 10.05
CA GLN A 771 18.37 -24.51 9.47
C GLN A 771 17.25 -25.27 10.21
N HIS A 772 17.23 -25.21 11.54
CA HIS A 772 16.19 -25.80 12.38
C HIS A 772 14.80 -25.19 12.10
N LEU A 773 14.70 -23.87 11.94
CA LEU A 773 13.46 -23.22 11.52
C LEU A 773 12.99 -23.74 10.16
N PHE A 774 13.93 -23.93 9.22
CA PHE A 774 13.61 -24.43 7.89
C PHE A 774 13.07 -25.86 7.90
N GLU A 775 13.37 -26.69 8.91
CA GLU A 775 12.71 -27.99 9.05
C GLU A 775 11.17 -27.84 9.15
N ALA A 776 10.68 -26.83 9.89
CA ALA A 776 9.26 -26.50 9.95
C ALA A 776 8.74 -25.87 8.66
N VAL A 777 9.53 -25.01 8.01
CA VAL A 777 9.19 -24.37 6.72
C VAL A 777 8.94 -25.42 5.63
N HIS A 778 9.76 -26.48 5.58
CA HIS A 778 9.59 -27.57 4.61
C HIS A 778 8.30 -28.37 4.83
N VAL A 779 7.76 -28.38 6.05
CA VAL A 779 6.51 -29.08 6.39
C VAL A 779 5.29 -28.21 6.07
N ASP A 780 5.24 -26.98 6.59
CA ASP A 780 4.12 -26.05 6.43
C ASP A 780 4.59 -24.58 6.45
N SER A 781 5.16 -24.13 5.33
CA SER A 781 5.70 -22.77 5.21
C SER A 781 4.65 -21.68 5.42
N GLU A 782 3.40 -21.94 5.04
CA GLU A 782 2.32 -20.95 5.09
C GLU A 782 1.88 -20.67 6.53
N ARG A 783 2.16 -21.59 7.46
CA ARG A 783 1.88 -21.45 8.90
C ARG A 783 3.08 -20.97 9.72
N ILE A 784 4.28 -20.86 9.13
CA ILE A 784 5.49 -20.51 9.90
C ILE A 784 5.29 -19.18 10.65
N LEU A 785 5.61 -19.18 11.94
CA LEU A 785 5.44 -18.07 12.89
C LEU A 785 4.01 -17.58 13.14
N GLN A 786 2.98 -18.14 12.49
CA GLN A 786 1.59 -17.73 12.71
C GLN A 786 1.22 -17.89 14.19
N GLN A 787 0.89 -16.78 14.83
CA GLN A 787 0.51 -16.76 16.24
C GLN A 787 -0.95 -17.21 16.40
N THR A 788 -1.18 -18.19 17.27
CA THR A 788 -2.51 -18.69 17.64
C THR A 788 -2.62 -18.68 19.17
N VAL A 789 -3.76 -18.26 19.71
CA VAL A 789 -3.96 -18.13 21.16
C VAL A 789 -5.15 -18.99 21.63
N CYS A 790 -4.99 -19.71 22.73
CA CYS A 790 -6.08 -20.42 23.41
C CYS A 790 -5.92 -20.38 24.93
N TYR A 791 -7.01 -20.70 25.61
CA TYR A 791 -7.15 -20.56 27.05
C TYR A 791 -7.41 -21.91 27.71
N GLU A 792 -6.56 -22.29 28.68
CA GLU A 792 -6.80 -23.47 29.50
C GLU A 792 -7.63 -23.09 30.72
N LYS A 793 -8.92 -23.40 30.67
CA LYS A 793 -9.93 -23.06 31.67
C LYS A 793 -9.54 -23.48 33.09
N LYS A 794 -9.05 -24.71 33.28
CA LYS A 794 -8.89 -25.27 34.62
C LYS A 794 -7.73 -24.63 35.38
N LEU A 795 -6.73 -24.15 34.64
CA LEU A 795 -5.52 -23.54 35.20
C LEU A 795 -5.51 -22.02 35.07
N SER A 796 -6.47 -21.44 34.36
CA SER A 796 -6.50 -20.01 34.00
C SER A 796 -5.21 -19.58 33.29
N TRP A 797 -4.74 -20.43 32.36
CA TRP A 797 -3.53 -20.17 31.58
C TRP A 797 -3.87 -19.67 30.20
N THR A 798 -3.02 -18.79 29.68
CA THR A 798 -3.05 -18.36 28.29
C THR A 798 -1.90 -19.03 27.54
N ILE A 799 -2.22 -19.71 26.44
CA ILE A 799 -1.26 -20.41 25.58
C ILE A 799 -1.16 -19.63 24.27
N SER A 800 0.03 -19.15 23.93
CA SER A 800 0.32 -18.48 22.65
C SER A 800 1.30 -19.35 21.86
N VAL A 801 0.85 -19.87 20.71
CA VAL A 801 1.63 -20.73 19.82
C VAL A 801 2.07 -19.92 18.61
N SER A 802 3.38 -19.73 18.44
CA SER A 802 4.01 -19.30 17.19
C SER A 802 4.50 -20.56 16.46
N TRP A 803 3.69 -21.04 15.51
CA TRP A 803 3.87 -22.38 14.97
C TRP A 803 5.21 -22.53 14.24
N GLY A 804 5.91 -23.64 14.50
CA GLY A 804 7.23 -23.91 13.95
C GLY A 804 8.38 -23.14 14.62
N TYR A 805 8.09 -22.40 15.71
CA TYR A 805 9.10 -21.64 16.45
C TYR A 805 9.02 -21.85 17.96
N ALA A 806 7.96 -21.33 18.61
CA ALA A 806 7.86 -21.35 20.06
C ALA A 806 6.42 -21.33 20.59
N VAL A 807 6.24 -21.84 21.80
CA VAL A 807 5.00 -21.74 22.58
C VAL A 807 5.28 -20.98 23.87
N GLN A 808 4.47 -19.96 24.15
CA GLN A 808 4.48 -19.20 25.39
C GLN A 808 3.31 -19.63 26.26
N VAL A 809 3.58 -19.92 27.53
CA VAL A 809 2.54 -20.23 28.53
C VAL A 809 2.54 -19.18 29.62
N PHE A 810 1.49 -18.37 29.66
CA PHE A 810 1.25 -17.39 30.72
C PHE A 810 0.43 -18.06 31.81
N GLN A 811 0.90 -17.99 33.06
CA GLN A 811 0.22 -18.58 34.22
C GLN A 811 -0.95 -17.72 34.73
N ASN A 812 -1.51 -16.91 33.83
CA ASN A 812 -2.63 -16.04 34.07
C ASN A 812 -3.41 -15.87 32.76
N ASN A 813 -4.62 -15.39 32.97
CA ASN A 813 -5.61 -15.12 31.95
C ASN A 813 -5.32 -13.73 31.34
N MET A 814 -4.88 -13.69 30.08
CA MET A 814 -4.53 -12.47 29.36
C MET A 814 -5.53 -12.21 28.23
N VAL A 815 -6.00 -10.97 28.09
CA VAL A 815 -6.89 -10.61 26.99
C VAL A 815 -6.15 -10.66 25.66
N LEU A 816 -6.81 -11.11 24.59
CA LEU A 816 -6.16 -11.33 23.30
C LEU A 816 -5.40 -10.09 22.77
N PRO A 817 -5.95 -8.84 22.83
CA PRO A 817 -5.24 -7.65 22.38
C PRO A 817 -3.92 -7.35 23.12
N GLU A 818 -3.68 -7.95 24.29
CA GLU A 818 -2.41 -7.86 25.00
C GLU A 818 -1.43 -8.97 24.57
N VAL A 819 -1.93 -10.19 24.36
CA VAL A 819 -1.12 -11.36 23.99
C VAL A 819 -0.49 -11.20 22.60
N VAL A 820 -1.23 -10.58 21.66
CA VAL A 820 -0.79 -10.37 20.28
C VAL A 820 0.22 -9.22 20.13
N ARG A 821 0.50 -8.45 21.20
CA ARG A 821 1.53 -7.41 21.17
C ARG A 821 2.91 -8.03 21.19
N VAL A 822 3.86 -7.37 20.52
CA VAL A 822 5.26 -7.83 20.45
C VAL A 822 5.94 -7.63 21.80
N GLU A 823 6.49 -8.69 22.39
CA GLU A 823 7.33 -8.55 23.59
C GLU A 823 8.67 -7.92 23.26
N LYS A 824 9.03 -6.86 23.98
CA LYS A 824 10.28 -6.13 23.79
C LYS A 824 11.46 -6.90 24.39
N THR A 825 11.90 -7.92 23.66
CA THR A 825 13.04 -8.81 23.97
C THR A 825 14.33 -8.37 23.30
N PHE A 826 14.22 -7.55 22.26
CA PHE A 826 15.29 -7.06 21.42
C PHE A 826 15.76 -5.66 21.82
N ARG A 827 16.87 -5.24 21.21
CA ARG A 827 17.41 -3.88 21.30
C ARG A 827 17.36 -3.22 19.93
N GLN A 828 17.36 -1.89 19.92
CA GLN A 828 17.41 -1.12 18.68
C GLN A 828 18.76 -1.23 17.97
N TRP A 829 18.78 -0.86 16.69
CA TRP A 829 19.98 -0.92 15.85
C TRP A 829 21.12 0.02 16.29
N LYS A 830 20.82 1.27 16.66
CA LYS A 830 21.80 2.30 17.07
C LYS A 830 21.55 2.74 18.51
N GLU A 831 22.59 2.87 19.34
CA GLU A 831 22.45 3.35 20.73
C GLU A 831 22.47 4.90 20.82
N GLY A 832 21.85 5.48 21.86
CA GLY A 832 22.06 6.89 22.26
C GLY A 832 21.17 7.98 21.62
N ASN A 833 20.06 7.64 20.97
CA ASN A 833 19.16 8.62 20.33
C ASN A 833 17.95 9.03 21.21
N VAL A 834 17.36 10.20 20.96
CA VAL A 834 16.12 10.71 21.59
C VAL A 834 14.88 9.89 21.22
N LEU A 835 14.87 9.22 20.06
CA LEU A 835 13.78 8.34 19.61
C LEU A 835 13.95 6.88 20.07
N LEU A 836 14.72 6.66 21.14
CA LEU A 836 15.06 5.34 21.64
C LEU A 836 13.80 4.52 21.94
N GLY A 837 13.70 3.34 21.33
CA GLY A 837 12.58 2.43 21.52
C GLY A 837 11.27 2.80 20.80
N THR A 838 11.35 3.56 19.70
CA THR A 838 10.21 3.80 18.79
C THR A 838 10.18 2.75 17.66
N TYR A 839 9.01 2.12 17.46
CA TYR A 839 8.81 0.98 16.56
C TYR A 839 7.57 1.21 15.69
N THR A 840 7.50 0.53 14.55
CA THR A 840 6.33 0.60 13.65
C THR A 840 5.23 -0.42 13.98
N PHE A 841 5.21 -0.90 15.23
CA PHE A 841 4.25 -1.87 15.77
C PHE A 841 4.12 -1.70 17.29
N ASN A 842 3.02 -2.20 17.87
CA ASN A 842 2.82 -2.10 19.32
C ASN A 842 3.66 -3.12 20.08
N THR A 843 4.43 -2.62 21.05
CA THR A 843 5.20 -3.44 21.97
C THR A 843 4.54 -3.57 23.33
N ARG A 844 4.83 -4.66 24.05
CA ARG A 844 4.66 -4.76 25.51
C ARG A 844 6.00 -4.99 26.19
N GLU A 845 6.17 -4.37 27.34
CA GLU A 845 7.36 -4.53 28.16
C GLU A 845 7.37 -5.90 28.84
N LEU A 846 8.57 -6.44 29.06
CA LEU A 846 8.73 -7.65 29.86
C LEU A 846 8.43 -7.35 31.32
N HIS A 847 7.73 -8.26 31.99
CA HIS A 847 7.49 -8.12 33.42
C HIS A 847 8.85 -8.07 34.17
N PRO A 848 9.09 -7.12 35.10
CA PRO A 848 10.36 -7.00 35.80
C PRO A 848 10.76 -8.28 36.55
N ASP A 849 9.80 -8.89 37.24
CA ASP A 849 9.93 -10.21 37.85
C ASP A 849 9.93 -11.32 36.77
N PRO A 850 11.03 -12.09 36.61
CA PRO A 850 11.12 -13.19 35.65
C PRO A 850 10.06 -14.27 35.87
N CYS A 851 9.62 -14.49 37.11
CA CYS A 851 8.60 -15.47 37.44
C CYS A 851 7.21 -15.11 36.87
N LYS A 852 6.93 -13.82 36.68
CA LYS A 852 5.66 -13.37 36.09
C LYS A 852 5.70 -13.30 34.56
N ARG A 853 6.78 -13.75 33.92
CA ARG A 853 6.88 -13.86 32.45
C ARG A 853 6.29 -15.19 31.99
N SER A 854 6.00 -15.30 30.70
CA SER A 854 5.58 -16.59 30.13
C SER A 854 6.73 -17.59 30.17
N THR A 855 6.42 -18.83 30.51
CA THR A 855 7.35 -19.95 30.29
C THR A 855 7.42 -20.28 28.81
N ILE A 856 8.64 -20.32 28.26
CA ILE A 856 8.88 -20.54 26.82
C ILE A 856 9.23 -22.00 26.52
N PHE A 857 8.61 -22.55 25.47
CA PHE A 857 8.92 -23.86 24.90
C PHE A 857 9.34 -23.68 23.44
N TYR A 858 10.55 -24.09 23.07
CA TYR A 858 11.05 -23.98 21.70
C TYR A 858 10.80 -25.24 20.89
N LEU A 859 10.62 -25.11 19.58
CA LEU A 859 10.49 -26.24 18.66
C LEU A 859 11.69 -27.20 18.83
N ASP A 860 11.38 -28.46 19.10
CA ASP A 860 12.34 -29.55 19.17
C ASP A 860 12.34 -30.38 17.89
N LYS A 861 11.14 -30.73 17.39
CA LYS A 861 10.97 -31.51 16.16
C LYS A 861 9.60 -31.29 15.54
N VAL A 862 9.53 -31.49 14.24
CA VAL A 862 8.29 -31.46 13.45
C VAL A 862 8.22 -32.71 12.58
N SER A 863 7.01 -33.24 12.42
CA SER A 863 6.75 -34.41 11.57
C SER A 863 5.39 -34.27 10.91
N SER A 864 5.28 -34.77 9.67
CA SER A 864 4.03 -34.89 8.94
C SER A 864 3.72 -36.37 8.69
N GLY A 865 2.48 -36.77 8.96
CA GLY A 865 1.99 -38.13 8.78
C GLY A 865 0.57 -38.16 8.22
N LYS A 866 -0.06 -39.34 8.21
CA LYS A 866 -1.44 -39.52 7.72
C LYS A 866 -2.46 -38.73 8.54
N ASP A 867 -2.20 -38.58 9.85
CA ASP A 867 -3.09 -37.91 10.81
C ASP A 867 -2.81 -36.40 10.94
N GLY A 868 -2.06 -35.81 10.00
CA GLY A 868 -1.71 -34.39 9.99
C GLY A 868 -0.25 -34.11 10.36
N ILE A 869 -0.01 -32.91 10.88
CA ILE A 869 1.31 -32.42 11.29
C ILE A 869 1.37 -32.37 12.81
N THR A 870 2.42 -32.95 13.37
CA THR A 870 2.72 -32.89 14.80
C THR A 870 4.07 -32.19 15.00
N SER A 871 4.07 -31.16 15.84
CA SER A 871 5.26 -30.44 16.29
C SER A 871 5.41 -30.59 17.81
N THR A 872 6.63 -30.83 18.27
CA THR A 872 6.96 -30.99 19.70
C THR A 872 7.83 -29.82 20.13
N TYR A 873 7.51 -29.23 21.27
CA TYR A 873 8.21 -28.09 21.85
C TYR A 873 8.71 -28.47 23.24
N ARG A 874 9.97 -28.15 23.55
CA ARG A 874 10.58 -28.44 24.86
C ARG A 874 10.77 -27.17 25.66
N LYS A 875 10.50 -27.29 26.96
CA LYS A 875 10.68 -26.22 27.93
C LYS A 875 12.12 -25.72 27.92
N HIS A 876 12.28 -24.41 27.78
CA HIS A 876 13.56 -23.76 28.03
C HIS A 876 13.73 -23.51 29.53
N SER A 877 14.91 -23.74 30.08
CA SER A 877 15.17 -23.52 31.51
C SER A 877 15.08 -22.03 31.84
N GLU A 878 14.20 -21.68 32.78
CA GLU A 878 14.10 -20.32 33.31
C GLU A 878 14.76 -20.22 34.68
N ASN A 879 15.40 -19.08 34.97
CA ASN A 879 15.92 -18.72 36.28
C ASN A 879 14.77 -18.28 37.21
N CYS A 880 13.76 -19.13 37.39
CA CYS A 880 12.71 -18.94 38.37
C CYS A 880 12.40 -20.24 39.10
N THR A 881 12.51 -20.21 40.43
CA THR A 881 12.23 -21.36 41.30
C THR A 881 10.74 -21.43 41.62
N TYR A 882 9.89 -21.71 40.62
CA TYR A 882 8.46 -21.93 40.86
C TYR A 882 8.18 -23.27 41.53
N LYS A 883 7.22 -23.27 42.47
CA LYS A 883 6.56 -24.47 42.99
C LYS A 883 5.11 -24.47 42.45
N GLY A 884 4.77 -25.37 41.52
CA GLY A 884 3.42 -25.43 40.93
C GLY A 884 3.28 -26.36 39.71
N PRO A 885 2.08 -26.45 39.09
CA PRO A 885 1.82 -27.34 37.94
C PRO A 885 2.77 -27.09 36.76
N MET A 886 3.20 -25.84 36.55
CA MET A 886 4.18 -25.47 35.52
C MET A 886 5.54 -26.16 35.69
N GLN A 887 5.89 -26.59 36.91
CA GLN A 887 7.16 -27.26 37.17
C GLN A 887 7.21 -28.65 36.55
N LYS A 888 6.06 -29.34 36.47
CA LYS A 888 5.96 -30.69 35.89
C LYS A 888 5.95 -30.65 34.37
N LEU A 889 5.27 -29.65 33.77
CA LEU A 889 5.16 -29.51 32.32
C LEU A 889 6.56 -29.31 31.69
N SER A 890 6.94 -30.22 30.80
CA SER A 890 8.24 -30.23 30.13
C SER A 890 8.13 -30.23 28.61
N VAL A 891 7.02 -30.75 28.08
CA VAL A 891 6.77 -30.88 26.65
C VAL A 891 5.39 -30.35 26.28
N ILE A 892 5.31 -29.63 25.17
CA ILE A 892 4.05 -29.28 24.51
C ILE A 892 4.05 -29.93 23.13
N LYS A 893 2.98 -30.66 22.79
CA LYS A 893 2.73 -31.13 21.42
C LYS A 893 1.66 -30.28 20.79
N VAL A 894 1.92 -29.80 19.59
CA VAL A 894 0.93 -29.08 18.77
C VAL A 894 0.60 -29.91 17.55
N VAL A 895 -0.68 -30.25 17.40
CA VAL A 895 -1.23 -30.99 16.26
C VAL A 895 -2.04 -30.07 15.36
N THR A 896 -1.88 -30.21 14.05
CA THR A 896 -2.60 -29.38 13.07
C THR A 896 -2.67 -30.05 11.71
N ASN A 897 -3.55 -29.58 10.84
CA ASN A 897 -3.55 -29.92 9.42
C ASN A 897 -2.69 -28.93 8.63
N LYS A 898 -2.12 -29.38 7.51
CA LYS A 898 -1.36 -28.53 6.60
C LYS A 898 -2.21 -27.33 6.16
N LEU A 899 -1.68 -26.14 6.34
CA LEU A 899 -2.33 -24.93 5.88
C LEU A 899 -2.22 -24.82 4.36
N TYR A 900 -3.34 -24.49 3.72
CA TYR A 900 -3.39 -24.10 2.32
C TYR A 900 -4.20 -22.81 2.23
N ILE A 901 -3.49 -21.68 2.21
CA ILE A 901 -4.05 -20.35 2.11
C ILE A 901 -4.39 -20.07 0.64
N ASP A 902 -5.66 -19.82 0.38
CA ASP A 902 -6.12 -19.36 -0.93
C ASP A 902 -6.00 -17.82 -1.09
N ASN A 903 -6.23 -17.34 -2.32
CA ASN A 903 -6.13 -15.91 -2.61
C ASN A 903 -7.14 -15.04 -1.81
N LYS A 904 -8.30 -15.58 -1.43
CA LYS A 904 -9.29 -14.86 -0.63
C LYS A 904 -8.83 -14.75 0.82
N GLN A 905 -8.33 -15.84 1.40
CA GLN A 905 -7.74 -15.85 2.74
C GLN A 905 -6.52 -14.94 2.85
N LEU A 906 -5.71 -14.80 1.79
CA LEU A 906 -4.62 -13.81 1.74
C LEU A 906 -5.09 -12.34 1.71
N GLN A 907 -6.31 -12.09 1.25
CA GLN A 907 -6.91 -10.75 1.21
C GLN A 907 -7.63 -10.40 2.52
N THR A 908 -8.09 -11.40 3.28
CA THR A 908 -8.79 -11.26 4.56
C THR A 908 -8.30 -12.36 5.52
N PRO A 909 -7.06 -12.26 6.02
CA PRO A 909 -6.54 -13.27 6.91
C PRO A 909 -7.33 -13.25 8.23
N ARG A 910 -7.77 -14.44 8.66
CA ARG A 910 -8.38 -14.66 9.97
C ARG A 910 -7.47 -15.54 10.80
N ARG A 911 -7.18 -15.12 12.04
CA ARG A 911 -6.43 -15.92 13.00
C ARG A 911 -7.13 -17.27 13.22
N HIS A 912 -6.33 -18.33 13.25
CA HIS A 912 -6.82 -19.67 13.58
C HIS A 912 -7.13 -19.76 15.09
N CYS A 913 -7.93 -20.75 15.47
CA CYS A 913 -8.27 -21.05 16.85
C CYS A 913 -7.41 -22.24 17.33
N CYS A 914 -7.24 -22.37 18.65
CA CYS A 914 -6.71 -23.61 19.22
C CYS A 914 -7.52 -24.11 20.41
N ASP A 915 -7.38 -25.41 20.67
CA ASP A 915 -7.94 -26.07 21.84
C ASP A 915 -6.80 -26.75 22.62
N VAL A 916 -6.81 -26.61 23.94
CA VAL A 916 -5.97 -27.43 24.82
C VAL A 916 -6.67 -28.77 25.03
N LEU A 917 -6.03 -29.86 24.61
CA LEU A 917 -6.61 -31.20 24.65
C LEU A 917 -6.45 -31.82 26.04
N PRO A 918 -7.40 -32.66 26.49
CA PRO A 918 -7.27 -33.38 27.76
C PRO A 918 -6.01 -34.26 27.77
N SER A 919 -5.13 -34.05 28.75
CA SER A 919 -3.95 -34.87 29.00
C SER A 919 -4.00 -35.45 30.42
N ASN A 920 -3.70 -36.74 30.53
CA ASN A 920 -3.53 -37.42 31.83
C ASN A 920 -2.07 -37.36 32.31
N ALA A 921 -1.15 -36.87 31.48
CA ALA A 921 0.28 -36.80 31.75
C ALA A 921 0.63 -35.38 32.26
N GLY A 922 1.15 -35.28 33.49
CA GLY A 922 1.46 -34.00 34.12
C GLY A 922 2.66 -33.25 33.51
N ASP A 923 3.44 -33.92 32.67
CA ASP A 923 4.63 -33.41 31.98
C ASP A 923 4.37 -33.03 30.52
N LEU A 924 3.19 -33.33 29.99
CA LEU A 924 2.80 -33.14 28.60
C LEU A 924 1.47 -32.38 28.47
N MET A 925 1.50 -31.31 27.68
CA MET A 925 0.30 -30.61 27.20
C MET A 925 0.15 -30.84 25.70
N GLU A 926 -1.07 -31.08 25.25
CA GLU A 926 -1.39 -31.21 23.82
C GLU A 926 -2.31 -30.07 23.39
N VAL A 927 -2.00 -29.44 22.25
CA VAL A 927 -2.74 -28.30 21.70
C VAL A 927 -3.09 -28.60 20.25
N ALA A 928 -4.35 -28.42 19.86
CA ALA A 928 -4.79 -28.57 18.48
C ALA A 928 -5.02 -27.20 17.84
N ILE A 929 -4.34 -26.88 16.72
CA ILE A 929 -4.62 -25.69 15.91
C ILE A 929 -5.59 -26.06 14.79
N ARG A 930 -6.67 -25.29 14.66
CA ARG A 930 -7.72 -25.48 13.65
C ARG A 930 -8.29 -24.15 13.16
N GLU A 931 -9.05 -24.20 12.09
CA GLU A 931 -9.88 -23.07 11.69
C GLU A 931 -10.91 -22.78 12.80
N CYS A 932 -11.16 -21.49 13.05
CA CYS A 932 -12.24 -21.07 13.93
C CYS A 932 -13.59 -21.39 13.27
N ARG A 933 -14.60 -21.76 14.07
CA ARG A 933 -15.99 -21.80 13.59
C ARG A 933 -16.43 -20.40 13.18
N TYR A 934 -17.44 -20.31 12.34
CA TYR A 934 -17.85 -19.05 11.73
C TYR A 934 -18.01 -17.91 12.75
N GLU A 935 -18.70 -18.14 13.88
CA GLU A 935 -18.93 -17.13 14.93
C GLU A 935 -18.04 -17.29 16.18
N GLU A 936 -17.02 -18.15 16.11
CA GLU A 936 -16.15 -18.44 17.26
C GLU A 936 -15.19 -17.28 17.55
N LEU A 937 -15.14 -16.91 18.82
CA LEU A 937 -14.23 -15.94 19.38
C LEU A 937 -12.99 -16.63 19.98
N ILE A 938 -11.85 -15.98 19.85
CA ILE A 938 -10.63 -16.24 20.60
C ILE A 938 -10.70 -15.36 21.86
N TYR A 939 -11.35 -15.86 22.91
CA TYR A 939 -11.59 -15.09 24.12
C TYR A 939 -11.40 -15.92 25.38
N MET A 940 -11.08 -15.21 26.45
CA MET A 940 -11.00 -15.73 27.80
C MET A 940 -12.41 -15.90 28.38
N HIS A 941 -12.67 -17.07 28.95
CA HIS A 941 -14.00 -17.54 29.35
C HIS A 941 -14.74 -16.69 30.37
#